data_AF-A0A4R9BDY8-F1
#
_entry.id   AF-A0A4R9BDY8-F1
#
_cell.length_a   1.000
_cell.length_b   1.000
_cell.length_c   1.000
_cell.angle_alpha   90.00
_cell.angle_beta   90.00
_cell.angle_gamma   90.00
#
_symmetry.space_group_name_H-M   'P 1'
#
loop_
_entity.id
_entity.type
_entity.pdbx_description
1 polymer ?
#
loop_
_entity_poly.entity_id
_entity_poly.type
_entity_poly.pdbx_seq_one_letter_code
_entity_poly.pdbx_strand_id
1 'polypeptide(L)'
;MTLPSDAERDKEVQPNLVRAANPEGKTSADDHALPRSSSLTENSYERPTSAEEGSIADTELPPDSHDELATHNGENQDSKLLDELPQQWSRAERINYVTKSYLEGLAGLDPAALPAKLTSNSELVARSTLACIREWYGEDGKERPVYVPGGPPAALTAWQLAMLAARWHRIRRIAHAGLGDTTLDELGFYQSAGANRGLFVADESALRALILGFDQDVSDPKMREIIGKLYDIAPRVEKTSDRDAIPCKSRVFDFKTKTQRDYDPDVDVFTSKLAVDCPRTEPEEPMRFLSDRSPWQFSDWLLDLFEPLDDAEDVANTVWEIISASVRPGVRWNKMAFFYSTLGESGKGTLVEMIQHLFGEGSGAYCSIPLDAWGGPGNDFKLEPLLTAFAVLVDENNVGEHLTFLANLKAAVTGDRIPINRKGRRVITIRFRGFIVQCVNALLSTKDKSSSFSRRQLFVPFPKSFTGAAFPEIKETFLSDTKVLEYVLWRVLHMTHYTLSEPKSCRDLKEEAQIRNDLVREFWVELREHFAWDLLPFPFLHHLFEAWRVRENPGSKPMGKQTFTDRLMEAVRNDQLWFSDGRDRVINRAQRMLGEEPMLHGYGVPSDSWNNKAKTYKGLQRRTSLPGSLQELTDLQARDNADWERRAVEDDGVVDPAHVRDHARIRRMGSGCTCPPRGGATKPQPALTAAVKRSRAIGLALVNAQADADARAKAAALVDAS
;
A
#
# COMPACT_ATOMS: atom_id res chain seq x y z
N MET A 1 -11.79 65.12 5.85
CA MET A 1 -11.38 65.65 7.17
C MET A 1 -10.28 64.77 7.74
N THR A 2 -9.53 65.27 8.72
CA THR A 2 -8.18 64.82 9.11
C THR A 2 -8.13 63.85 10.29
N LEU A 3 -7.28 62.80 10.16
CA LEU A 3 -6.31 62.30 11.18
C LEU A 3 -6.85 61.79 12.55
N PRO A 4 -6.01 61.19 13.43
CA PRO A 4 -4.60 60.75 13.29
C PRO A 4 -4.36 59.24 13.54
N SER A 5 -3.09 58.85 13.59
CA SER A 5 -2.53 57.53 13.97
C SER A 5 -2.04 57.49 15.44
N ASP A 6 -1.60 56.30 15.88
CA ASP A 6 -0.39 55.99 16.70
C ASP A 6 -0.65 54.72 17.56
N ALA A 7 0.22 53.68 17.58
CA ALA A 7 1.41 53.45 18.43
C ALA A 7 1.10 53.36 19.96
N GLU A 8 1.67 52.45 20.79
CA GLU A 8 2.79 51.52 20.57
C GLU A 8 2.70 50.20 21.43
N ARG A 9 3.81 49.70 22.01
CA ARG A 9 4.02 48.41 22.73
C ARG A 9 3.48 48.47 24.20
N ASP A 10 3.49 47.45 25.07
CA ASP A 10 4.55 46.46 25.38
C ASP A 10 4.13 45.39 26.44
N LYS A 11 4.81 44.22 26.45
CA LYS A 11 5.05 43.19 27.51
C LYS A 11 3.97 42.73 28.52
N GLU A 12 3.88 41.39 28.66
CA GLU A 12 3.28 40.66 29.81
C GLU A 12 4.25 40.51 31.00
N VAL A 13 3.73 40.19 32.20
CA VAL A 13 4.49 39.93 33.44
C VAL A 13 3.91 38.73 34.21
N GLN A 14 4.78 37.85 34.73
CA GLN A 14 4.41 36.68 35.56
C GLN A 14 4.09 37.03 37.02
N PRO A 15 3.44 36.11 37.76
CA PRO A 15 4.07 35.68 39.02
C PRO A 15 3.98 34.16 39.33
N ASN A 16 4.79 33.72 40.30
CA ASN A 16 4.91 32.34 40.79
C ASN A 16 3.97 32.02 41.97
N LEU A 17 3.67 30.72 42.20
CA LEU A 17 3.49 30.04 43.51
C LEU A 17 3.83 28.53 43.27
N VAL A 18 4.77 27.85 43.95
CA VAL A 18 5.06 27.59 45.39
C VAL A 18 4.41 26.28 45.91
N ARG A 19 5.15 25.51 46.73
CA ARG A 19 4.87 24.15 47.23
C ARG A 19 4.03 24.15 48.54
N ALA A 20 3.30 23.07 48.85
CA ALA A 20 3.58 22.15 50.01
C ALA A 20 2.45 21.16 50.44
N ALA A 21 2.88 19.96 50.87
CA ALA A 21 2.38 19.10 51.98
C ALA A 21 1.02 18.33 51.96
N ASN A 22 1.00 17.23 52.74
CA ASN A 22 -0.11 16.29 53.02
C ASN A 22 -0.99 16.70 54.23
N PRO A 23 -2.10 15.98 54.48
CA PRO A 23 -2.29 15.30 55.80
C PRO A 23 -2.90 13.86 55.74
N GLU A 24 -3.01 13.19 56.91
CA GLU A 24 -3.76 11.92 57.16
C GLU A 24 -5.29 12.14 57.30
N GLY A 25 -6.17 11.12 57.36
CA GLY A 25 -6.00 9.65 57.31
C GLY A 25 -6.94 8.88 58.27
N LYS A 26 -7.11 7.55 58.06
CA LYS A 26 -7.94 6.58 58.85
C LYS A 26 -9.47 6.84 58.77
N THR A 27 -10.44 5.91 58.92
CA THR A 27 -10.55 4.43 59.12
C THR A 27 -12.03 4.03 58.79
N SER A 28 -12.54 2.79 58.72
CA SER A 28 -12.07 1.39 58.88
C SER A 28 -13.17 0.40 58.43
N ALA A 29 -12.77 -0.84 58.10
CA ALA A 29 -13.56 -2.10 58.14
C ALA A 29 -14.70 -2.36 57.13
N ASP A 30 -15.01 -3.59 56.70
CA ASP A 30 -14.30 -4.89 56.42
C ASP A 30 -15.38 -5.76 55.64
N ASP A 31 -15.40 -7.08 55.39
CA ASP A 31 -14.57 -8.28 55.70
C ASP A 31 -14.93 -9.43 54.70
N HIS A 32 -14.18 -10.55 54.73
CA HIS A 32 -14.52 -11.93 54.30
C HIS A 32 -14.79 -12.23 52.80
N ALA A 33 -14.43 -13.41 52.23
CA ALA A 33 -13.49 -14.48 52.62
C ALA A 33 -13.23 -15.43 51.43
N LEU A 34 -12.12 -16.20 51.43
CA LEU A 34 -11.88 -17.34 50.53
C LEU A 34 -11.21 -18.51 51.29
N PRO A 35 -11.60 -19.79 51.08
CA PRO A 35 -11.18 -20.92 51.91
C PRO A 35 -9.89 -21.65 51.44
N ARG A 36 -9.31 -22.46 52.34
CA ARG A 36 -8.21 -23.41 52.09
C ARG A 36 -8.45 -24.75 52.80
N SER A 37 -8.38 -25.87 52.07
CA SER A 37 -8.05 -27.26 52.49
C SER A 37 -8.37 -28.19 51.28
N SER A 38 -7.91 -29.44 51.11
CA SER A 38 -6.98 -30.36 51.82
C SER A 38 -6.65 -31.50 50.82
N SER A 39 -5.38 -31.74 50.43
CA SER A 39 -4.43 -32.75 50.96
C SER A 39 -4.69 -34.23 50.59
N LEU A 40 -3.62 -35.06 50.64
CA LEU A 40 -3.53 -36.50 50.29
C LEU A 40 -3.35 -36.78 48.78
N THR A 41 -2.57 -37.77 48.33
CA THR A 41 -1.80 -38.83 49.03
C THR A 41 -0.47 -39.14 48.32
N GLU A 42 0.48 -39.78 49.02
CA GLU A 42 1.68 -40.39 48.45
C GLU A 42 1.38 -41.67 47.66
N ASN A 43 2.26 -42.05 46.73
CA ASN A 43 2.59 -43.47 46.51
C ASN A 43 3.90 -43.66 45.73
N SER A 44 4.65 -44.71 46.06
CA SER A 44 5.98 -45.02 45.53
C SER A 44 6.02 -46.38 44.82
N TYR A 45 6.56 -46.45 43.60
CA TYR A 45 6.98 -47.65 42.86
C TYR A 45 7.90 -47.19 41.70
N GLU A 46 8.93 -47.90 41.22
CA GLU A 46 9.87 -48.88 41.81
C GLU A 46 11.04 -49.05 40.80
N ARG A 47 12.13 -49.75 41.12
CA ARG A 47 13.15 -50.15 40.13
C ARG A 47 12.91 -51.59 39.65
N PRO A 48 13.12 -51.90 38.38
CA PRO A 48 13.49 -53.24 37.94
C PRO A 48 15.02 -53.38 37.80
N THR A 49 15.58 -54.53 38.22
CA THR A 49 16.99 -54.92 38.01
C THR A 49 17.10 -56.44 37.87
N SER A 50 17.83 -56.92 36.85
CA SER A 50 18.15 -58.34 36.56
C SER A 50 16.94 -59.27 36.30
N ALA A 51 17.05 -60.42 35.61
CA ALA A 51 18.19 -61.08 34.95
C ALA A 51 17.78 -61.44 33.46
N GLU A 52 18.42 -62.27 32.63
CA GLU A 52 19.26 -63.48 32.80
C GLU A 52 20.48 -63.55 31.84
N GLU A 53 21.24 -64.64 31.91
CA GLU A 53 22.60 -64.83 31.36
C GLU A 53 22.61 -65.47 29.95
N GLY A 54 23.71 -65.33 29.19
CA GLY A 54 23.70 -65.63 27.74
C GLY A 54 25.02 -66.00 27.03
N SER A 55 25.98 -66.66 27.71
CA SER A 55 27.22 -67.25 27.16
C SER A 55 28.36 -66.31 26.68
N ILE A 56 29.58 -66.85 26.66
CA ILE A 56 30.84 -66.21 26.24
C ILE A 56 31.49 -67.09 25.16
N ALA A 57 32.05 -66.48 24.11
CA ALA A 57 33.05 -67.09 23.24
C ALA A 57 33.93 -65.99 22.64
N ASP A 58 35.26 -66.09 22.82
CA ASP A 58 36.22 -65.05 22.45
C ASP A 58 36.59 -65.04 20.96
N THR A 59 36.74 -63.86 20.37
CA THR A 59 37.78 -63.62 19.33
C THR A 59 38.26 -62.17 19.40
N GLU A 60 39.56 -61.99 19.20
CA GLU A 60 40.35 -60.80 19.51
C GLU A 60 39.95 -59.53 18.72
N LEU A 61 40.06 -58.37 19.36
CA LEU A 61 40.09 -57.04 18.74
C LEU A 61 41.41 -56.33 19.08
N PRO A 62 42.06 -55.64 18.12
CA PRO A 62 43.27 -54.86 18.38
C PRO A 62 42.95 -53.53 19.10
N PRO A 63 43.94 -52.91 19.78
CA PRO A 63 43.73 -51.76 20.67
C PRO A 63 43.46 -50.44 19.93
N ASP A 64 42.88 -49.48 20.67
CA ASP A 64 42.44 -48.18 20.17
C ASP A 64 43.54 -47.35 19.50
N SER A 65 43.27 -46.88 18.28
CA SER A 65 43.99 -45.77 17.66
C SER A 65 43.49 -44.43 18.20
N HIS A 66 43.84 -44.13 19.44
CA HIS A 66 43.63 -42.80 20.05
C HIS A 66 44.65 -41.79 19.51
N ASP A 67 44.42 -41.27 18.31
CA ASP A 67 45.16 -40.12 17.77
C ASP A 67 44.30 -39.28 16.80
N GLU A 68 44.83 -38.12 16.39
CA GLU A 68 44.24 -37.17 15.42
C GLU A 68 42.87 -36.54 15.77
N LEU A 69 42.74 -35.98 16.97
CA LEU A 69 41.96 -34.74 17.17
C LEU A 69 42.92 -33.57 17.38
N ALA A 70 43.43 -33.03 16.28
CA ALA A 70 44.49 -32.03 16.28
C ALA A 70 44.09 -30.74 17.02
N THR A 71 44.80 -30.43 18.10
CA THR A 71 44.72 -29.13 18.77
C THR A 71 45.20 -28.03 17.82
N HIS A 72 44.39 -26.98 17.65
CA HIS A 72 44.76 -25.84 16.82
C HIS A 72 45.95 -25.10 17.46
N ASN A 73 47.10 -25.10 16.78
CA ASN A 73 48.37 -24.52 17.25
C ASN A 73 48.35 -22.97 17.29
N GLY A 74 47.56 -22.38 18.19
CA GLY A 74 47.42 -20.93 18.34
C GLY A 74 48.57 -20.24 19.08
N GLU A 75 49.08 -20.84 20.16
CA GLU A 75 50.05 -20.21 21.07
C GLU A 75 51.34 -19.75 20.36
N ASN A 76 51.83 -20.53 19.39
CA ASN A 76 53.02 -20.23 18.60
C ASN A 76 52.84 -19.12 17.55
N GLN A 77 51.61 -18.72 17.22
CA GLN A 77 51.32 -17.57 16.36
C GLN A 77 51.09 -16.30 17.20
N ASP A 78 50.35 -16.42 18.30
CA ASP A 78 50.04 -15.29 19.17
C ASP A 78 51.29 -14.69 19.83
N SER A 79 52.27 -15.52 20.25
CA SER A 79 53.55 -15.00 20.77
C SER A 79 54.24 -14.08 19.75
N LYS A 80 54.42 -14.54 18.49
CA LYS A 80 55.10 -13.77 17.44
C LYS A 80 54.40 -12.47 17.08
N LEU A 81 53.06 -12.43 17.13
CA LEU A 81 52.28 -11.21 16.90
C LEU A 81 52.40 -10.18 18.04
N LEU A 82 52.83 -10.62 19.23
CA LEU A 82 53.04 -9.75 20.39
C LEU A 82 54.48 -9.21 20.46
N ASP A 83 55.46 -10.04 20.07
CA ASP A 83 56.90 -9.70 20.09
C ASP A 83 57.28 -8.55 19.12
N GLU A 84 56.48 -8.30 18.07
CA GLU A 84 56.75 -7.27 17.06
C GLU A 84 56.02 -5.91 17.31
N LEU A 85 55.29 -5.76 18.42
CA LEU A 85 54.47 -4.55 18.68
C LEU A 85 55.32 -3.29 18.94
N PRO A 86 55.23 -2.22 18.11
CA PRO A 86 56.07 -1.02 18.23
C PRO A 86 56.01 -0.35 19.61
N GLN A 87 57.16 -0.09 20.23
CA GLN A 87 57.24 0.45 21.60
C GLN A 87 56.56 1.82 21.77
N GLN A 88 56.51 2.62 20.70
CA GLN A 88 55.85 3.93 20.68
C GLN A 88 54.31 3.87 20.61
N TRP A 89 53.70 2.70 20.35
CA TRP A 89 52.24 2.57 20.33
C TRP A 89 51.65 2.71 21.73
N SER A 90 50.61 3.53 21.83
CA SER A 90 49.81 3.67 23.04
C SER A 90 49.05 2.38 23.38
N ARG A 91 48.60 2.33 24.64
CA ARG A 91 47.70 1.28 25.14
C ARG A 91 46.46 1.09 24.26
N ALA A 92 45.90 2.15 23.68
CA ALA A 92 44.72 2.08 22.82
C ALA A 92 45.02 1.45 21.46
N GLU A 93 46.16 1.78 20.85
CA GLU A 93 46.60 1.22 19.56
C GLU A 93 46.92 -0.28 19.69
N ARG A 94 47.67 -0.66 20.73
CA ARG A 94 47.99 -2.07 21.08
C ARG A 94 46.73 -2.92 21.26
N ILE A 95 45.78 -2.44 22.06
CA ILE A 95 44.48 -3.12 22.28
C ILE A 95 43.67 -3.22 20.98
N ASN A 96 43.63 -2.16 20.16
CA ASN A 96 42.90 -2.15 18.89
C ASN A 96 43.52 -3.12 17.86
N TYR A 97 44.85 -3.20 17.78
CA TYR A 97 45.55 -4.15 16.91
C TYR A 97 45.22 -5.60 17.27
N VAL A 98 45.43 -6.00 18.53
CA VAL A 98 45.11 -7.37 19.00
C VAL A 98 43.64 -7.71 18.78
N THR A 99 42.74 -6.76 19.00
CA THR A 99 41.30 -6.98 18.78
C THR A 99 40.98 -7.24 17.32
N LYS A 100 41.65 -6.55 16.38
CA LYS A 100 41.54 -6.83 14.95
C LYS A 100 42.11 -8.21 14.62
N SER A 101 43.34 -8.53 15.01
CA SER A 101 43.97 -9.81 14.70
C SER A 101 43.19 -11.01 15.25
N TYR A 102 42.59 -10.89 16.45
CA TYR A 102 41.66 -11.88 17.00
C TYR A 102 40.42 -12.07 16.12
N LEU A 103 39.80 -10.98 15.67
CA LEU A 103 38.61 -11.01 14.81
C LEU A 103 38.92 -11.44 13.36
N GLU A 104 40.13 -11.18 12.88
CA GLU A 104 40.66 -11.61 11.58
C GLU A 104 40.91 -13.13 11.59
N GLY A 105 41.51 -13.68 12.65
CA GLY A 105 41.61 -15.13 12.86
C GLY A 105 40.25 -15.85 12.93
N LEU A 106 39.22 -15.15 13.43
CA LEU A 106 37.84 -15.64 13.46
C LEU A 106 37.04 -15.30 12.18
N ALA A 107 37.58 -14.60 11.19
CA ALA A 107 36.79 -14.00 10.10
C ALA A 107 36.10 -15.04 9.20
N GLY A 108 36.73 -16.20 8.97
CA GLY A 108 36.20 -17.27 8.11
C GLY A 108 35.14 -18.18 8.73
N LEU A 109 34.84 -18.04 10.03
CA LEU A 109 33.90 -18.92 10.76
C LEU A 109 32.46 -18.39 10.66
N ASP A 110 31.46 -19.26 10.45
CA ASP A 110 30.07 -18.83 10.65
C ASP A 110 29.80 -18.60 12.16
N PRO A 111 28.90 -17.67 12.58
CA PRO A 111 28.61 -17.42 13.99
C PRO A 111 28.18 -18.63 14.83
N ALA A 112 27.70 -19.72 14.23
CA ALA A 112 27.47 -20.98 14.94
C ALA A 112 28.75 -21.71 15.40
N ALA A 113 29.89 -21.41 14.77
CA ALA A 113 31.22 -21.98 15.06
C ALA A 113 32.16 -21.00 15.79
N LEU A 114 31.67 -19.80 16.18
CA LEU A 114 32.46 -18.87 17.00
C LEU A 114 32.55 -19.36 18.45
N PRO A 115 33.64 -19.01 19.18
CA PRO A 115 33.75 -19.32 20.60
C PRO A 115 32.58 -18.74 21.43
N ALA A 116 32.33 -19.37 22.58
CA ALA A 116 31.33 -18.87 23.52
C ALA A 116 31.69 -17.45 23.97
N LYS A 117 30.69 -16.58 24.11
CA LYS A 117 30.89 -15.14 24.34
C LYS A 117 31.75 -14.81 25.57
N LEU A 118 31.55 -15.54 26.68
CA LEU A 118 32.33 -15.37 27.90
C LEU A 118 33.78 -15.83 27.73
N THR A 119 34.01 -16.94 27.03
CA THR A 119 35.37 -17.40 26.66
C THR A 119 36.07 -16.35 25.79
N SER A 120 35.34 -15.79 24.81
CA SER A 120 35.83 -14.74 23.91
C SER A 120 36.23 -13.46 24.65
N ASN A 121 35.50 -13.12 25.73
CA ASN A 121 35.87 -12.02 26.62
C ASN A 121 37.20 -12.33 27.34
N SER A 122 37.27 -13.46 28.06
CA SER A 122 38.47 -13.88 28.80
C SER A 122 39.71 -13.99 27.92
N GLU A 123 39.60 -14.61 26.74
CA GLU A 123 40.68 -14.69 25.74
C GLU A 123 41.15 -13.30 25.30
N LEU A 124 40.21 -12.41 24.93
CA LEU A 124 40.57 -11.08 24.44
C LEU A 124 41.12 -10.18 25.55
N VAL A 125 40.68 -10.34 26.80
CA VAL A 125 41.28 -9.66 27.97
C VAL A 125 42.71 -10.16 28.20
N ALA A 126 42.96 -11.47 28.12
CA ALA A 126 44.31 -12.03 28.27
C ALA A 126 45.25 -11.54 27.16
N ARG A 127 44.84 -11.66 25.88
CA ARG A 127 45.58 -11.15 24.71
C ARG A 127 45.85 -9.64 24.82
N SER A 128 44.85 -8.86 25.23
CA SER A 128 44.98 -7.40 25.46
C SER A 128 45.94 -7.08 26.60
N THR A 129 46.01 -7.93 27.63
CA THR A 129 46.93 -7.78 28.77
C THR A 129 48.37 -8.00 28.33
N LEU A 130 48.64 -9.08 27.58
CA LEU A 130 49.97 -9.37 27.03
C LEU A 130 50.47 -8.24 26.13
N ALA A 131 49.64 -7.73 25.21
CA ALA A 131 50.03 -6.61 24.34
C ALA A 131 50.24 -5.27 25.07
N CYS A 132 49.76 -5.12 26.30
CA CYS A 132 50.04 -3.97 27.14
C CYS A 132 51.39 -4.08 27.89
N ILE A 133 52.06 -5.23 27.86
CA ILE A 133 53.43 -5.38 28.36
C ILE A 133 54.37 -4.65 27.39
N ARG A 134 55.29 -3.85 27.96
CA ARG A 134 56.35 -3.15 27.21
C ARG A 134 57.67 -3.91 27.31
N GLU A 135 58.01 -4.34 28.52
CA GLU A 135 59.25 -5.04 28.89
C GLU A 135 58.95 -6.03 30.02
N TRP A 136 59.81 -7.02 30.21
CA TRP A 136 59.87 -7.84 31.42
C TRP A 136 61.10 -7.42 32.24
N TYR A 137 60.95 -7.34 33.57
CA TYR A 137 62.03 -6.99 34.50
C TYR A 137 62.12 -8.04 35.61
N GLY A 138 63.32 -8.49 35.95
CA GLY A 138 63.53 -9.50 36.98
C GLY A 138 64.86 -9.35 37.72
N GLU A 139 64.79 -9.47 39.04
CA GLU A 139 65.90 -9.84 39.92
C GLU A 139 65.52 -11.17 40.59
N ASP A 140 66.51 -11.94 41.05
CA ASP A 140 66.35 -13.24 41.73
C ASP A 140 65.42 -14.26 41.02
N GLY A 141 65.47 -14.29 39.69
CA GLY A 141 64.79 -15.30 38.87
C GLY A 141 63.26 -15.20 38.85
N LYS A 142 62.69 -14.04 39.20
CA LYS A 142 61.24 -13.78 39.15
C LYS A 142 60.93 -12.58 38.26
N GLU A 143 60.69 -12.87 36.99
CA GLU A 143 60.27 -11.87 36.00
C GLU A 143 58.91 -11.25 36.36
N ARG A 144 58.78 -9.95 36.08
CA ARG A 144 57.56 -9.16 36.29
C ARG A 144 57.30 -8.31 35.04
N PRO A 145 56.05 -8.24 34.55
CA PRO A 145 55.71 -7.43 33.39
C PRO A 145 55.68 -5.94 33.75
N VAL A 146 56.38 -5.13 32.96
CA VAL A 146 56.32 -3.66 32.98
C VAL A 146 55.35 -3.22 31.89
N TYR A 147 54.23 -2.62 32.28
CA TYR A 147 53.16 -2.23 31.35
C TYR A 147 53.35 -0.83 30.75
N VAL A 148 52.75 -0.60 29.59
CA VAL A 148 52.55 0.76 29.03
C VAL A 148 51.67 1.62 29.96
N PRO A 149 51.74 2.96 29.88
CA PRO A 149 50.90 3.85 30.68
C PRO A 149 49.40 3.51 30.59
N GLY A 150 48.76 3.41 31.76
CA GLY A 150 47.38 2.92 31.91
C GLY A 150 47.27 1.44 32.32
N GLY A 151 48.37 0.68 32.37
CA GLY A 151 48.44 -0.65 32.98
C GLY A 151 47.63 -1.74 32.26
N PRO A 152 47.50 -2.94 32.85
CA PRO A 152 46.73 -4.03 32.27
C PRO A 152 45.23 -3.67 32.15
N PRO A 153 44.51 -4.18 31.15
CA PRO A 153 43.06 -4.04 31.03
C PRO A 153 42.32 -4.98 31.99
N ALA A 154 41.67 -4.42 33.02
CA ALA A 154 40.85 -5.19 33.95
C ALA A 154 39.54 -5.74 33.33
N ALA A 155 39.09 -5.16 32.21
CA ALA A 155 37.91 -5.59 31.45
C ALA A 155 38.00 -5.07 30.01
N LEU A 156 37.19 -5.62 29.10
CA LEU A 156 37.10 -5.13 27.72
C LEU A 156 36.57 -3.69 27.65
N THR A 157 37.17 -2.92 26.75
CA THR A 157 36.72 -1.56 26.39
C THR A 157 35.39 -1.58 25.62
N ALA A 158 34.68 -0.46 25.63
CA ALA A 158 33.45 -0.29 24.83
C ALA A 158 33.67 -0.53 23.33
N TRP A 159 34.87 -0.25 22.82
CA TRP A 159 35.27 -0.52 21.43
C TRP A 159 35.36 -2.02 21.15
N GLN A 160 36.01 -2.78 22.03
CA GLN A 160 36.14 -4.23 21.89
C GLN A 160 34.78 -4.92 21.96
N LEU A 161 33.92 -4.53 22.90
CA LEU A 161 32.56 -5.07 23.02
C LEU A 161 31.69 -4.71 21.80
N ALA A 162 31.84 -3.52 21.22
CA ALA A 162 31.17 -3.17 19.96
C ALA A 162 31.66 -4.05 18.80
N MET A 163 32.97 -4.26 18.64
CA MET A 163 33.52 -5.10 17.58
C MET A 163 33.10 -6.58 17.72
N LEU A 164 33.14 -7.14 18.93
CA LEU A 164 32.64 -8.49 19.23
C LEU A 164 31.14 -8.60 18.93
N ALA A 165 30.32 -7.67 19.42
CA ALA A 165 28.87 -7.69 19.19
C ALA A 165 28.52 -7.59 17.69
N ALA A 166 29.22 -6.72 16.95
CA ALA A 166 29.06 -6.59 15.51
C ALA A 166 29.39 -7.90 14.76
N ARG A 167 30.46 -8.59 15.17
CA ARG A 167 30.93 -9.84 14.55
C ARG A 167 30.04 -11.06 14.84
N TRP A 168 29.57 -11.23 16.08
CA TRP A 168 28.73 -12.38 16.46
C TRP A 168 27.29 -12.23 15.97
N HIS A 169 26.73 -11.01 15.98
CA HIS A 169 25.31 -10.77 15.66
C HIS A 169 25.10 -10.15 14.26
N ARG A 170 26.14 -10.19 13.42
CA ARG A 170 26.20 -9.63 12.05
C ARG A 170 25.56 -8.23 11.97
N ILE A 171 25.85 -7.33 12.93
CA ILE A 171 25.10 -6.07 13.11
C ILE A 171 25.27 -5.15 11.89
N ARG A 172 24.17 -4.61 11.38
CA ARG A 172 24.11 -3.68 10.24
C ARG A 172 23.45 -2.36 10.65
N ARG A 173 23.76 -1.31 9.89
CA ARG A 173 23.12 0.01 10.01
C ARG A 173 22.19 0.24 8.82
N ILE A 174 20.88 0.11 9.04
CA ILE A 174 19.87 0.01 7.99
C ILE A 174 19.40 1.40 7.55
N ALA A 175 19.53 1.72 6.27
CA ALA A 175 19.15 3.00 5.67
C ALA A 175 17.74 2.96 5.06
N HIS A 176 16.72 3.35 5.83
CA HIS A 176 15.30 3.22 5.44
C HIS A 176 14.89 4.14 4.26
N ALA A 177 15.60 5.24 4.02
CA ALA A 177 15.44 6.14 2.85
C ALA A 177 16.43 5.87 1.70
N GLY A 178 17.27 4.85 1.85
CA GLY A 178 18.39 4.52 0.98
C GLY A 178 19.67 5.33 1.26
N LEU A 179 20.80 4.88 0.69
CA LEU A 179 22.15 5.35 1.06
C LEU A 179 22.39 6.84 0.76
N GLY A 180 21.66 7.42 -0.20
CA GLY A 180 21.70 8.85 -0.52
C GLY A 180 20.91 9.76 0.44
N ASP A 181 20.41 9.22 1.56
CA ASP A 181 20.01 10.02 2.73
C ASP A 181 21.01 9.80 3.86
N THR A 182 21.09 10.71 4.83
CA THR A 182 21.85 10.53 6.09
C THR A 182 20.98 10.65 7.34
N THR A 183 19.65 10.80 7.19
CA THR A 183 18.74 10.73 8.34
C THR A 183 18.73 9.34 8.97
N LEU A 184 19.36 9.21 10.14
CA LEU A 184 18.94 8.33 11.23
C LEU A 184 18.58 6.90 10.78
N ASP A 185 19.60 6.20 10.31
CA ASP A 185 19.58 4.75 10.18
C ASP A 185 19.26 4.07 11.52
N GLU A 186 18.80 2.81 11.48
CA GLU A 186 18.60 2.00 12.69
C GLU A 186 19.61 0.83 12.74
N LEU A 187 20.11 0.50 13.94
CA LEU A 187 20.96 -0.69 14.13
C LEU A 187 20.06 -1.94 14.17
N GLY A 188 20.23 -2.80 13.16
CA GLY A 188 19.60 -4.12 13.10
C GLY A 188 20.62 -5.22 13.35
N PHE A 189 20.28 -6.21 14.17
CA PHE A 189 21.08 -7.43 14.36
C PHE A 189 20.41 -8.64 13.71
N TYR A 190 21.19 -9.56 13.15
CA TYR A 190 20.65 -10.72 12.43
C TYR A 190 20.19 -11.82 13.38
N GLN A 191 19.02 -12.39 13.11
CA GLN A 191 18.49 -13.55 13.80
C GLN A 191 18.73 -14.84 12.99
N SER A 192 19.53 -15.75 13.53
CA SER A 192 19.80 -17.07 12.94
C SER A 192 18.77 -18.13 13.33
N ALA A 193 17.99 -17.91 14.40
CA ALA A 193 17.09 -18.90 14.99
C ALA A 193 15.77 -18.26 15.49
N GLY A 194 14.84 -19.12 15.95
CA GLY A 194 13.52 -18.71 16.45
C GLY A 194 12.59 -18.14 15.37
N ALA A 195 11.48 -17.54 15.80
CA ALA A 195 10.46 -16.99 14.91
C ALA A 195 11.04 -15.97 13.92
N ASN A 196 11.97 -15.13 14.36
CA ASN A 196 12.57 -14.06 13.56
C ASN A 196 13.77 -14.51 12.70
N ARG A 197 14.08 -15.81 12.60
CA ARG A 197 15.13 -16.34 11.71
C ARG A 197 15.06 -15.71 10.31
N GLY A 198 16.19 -15.25 9.79
CA GLY A 198 16.29 -14.63 8.46
C GLY A 198 16.07 -13.12 8.46
N LEU A 199 15.78 -12.50 9.61
CA LEU A 199 15.52 -11.07 9.73
C LEU A 199 16.63 -10.31 10.45
N PHE A 200 16.77 -9.04 10.10
CA PHE A 200 17.42 -8.03 10.92
C PHE A 200 16.39 -7.37 11.84
N VAL A 201 16.58 -7.51 13.15
CA VAL A 201 15.69 -6.95 14.18
C VAL A 201 16.31 -5.67 14.76
N ALA A 202 15.54 -4.58 14.76
CA ALA A 202 15.94 -3.28 15.29
C ALA A 202 15.32 -3.04 16.68
N ASP A 203 15.77 -3.79 17.69
CA ASP A 203 15.35 -3.67 19.09
C ASP A 203 16.57 -3.34 19.97
N GLU A 204 16.54 -2.16 20.60
CA GLU A 204 17.60 -1.68 21.50
C GLU A 204 17.71 -2.50 22.79
N SER A 205 16.59 -3.00 23.32
CA SER A 205 16.55 -3.82 24.53
C SER A 205 17.17 -5.19 24.28
N ALA A 206 16.79 -5.82 23.17
CA ALA A 206 17.39 -7.08 22.74
C ALA A 206 18.87 -6.93 22.37
N LEU A 207 19.26 -5.85 21.69
CA LEU A 207 20.66 -5.54 21.38
C LEU A 207 21.49 -5.39 22.67
N ARG A 208 20.98 -4.67 23.68
CA ARG A 208 21.62 -4.55 25.00
C ARG A 208 21.80 -5.91 25.68
N ALA A 209 20.79 -6.79 25.63
CA ALA A 209 20.90 -8.16 26.16
C ALA A 209 21.95 -9.00 25.40
N LEU A 210 22.07 -8.84 24.08
CA LEU A 210 23.09 -9.52 23.28
C LEU A 210 24.52 -9.07 23.64
N ILE A 211 24.71 -7.78 23.97
CA ILE A 211 25.99 -7.22 24.44
C ILE A 211 26.32 -7.75 25.85
N LEU A 212 25.35 -7.77 26.77
CA LEU A 212 25.52 -8.30 28.14
C LEU A 212 25.92 -9.79 28.17
N GLY A 213 25.66 -10.54 27.10
CA GLY A 213 26.15 -11.91 26.94
C GLY A 213 27.68 -12.04 26.83
N PHE A 214 28.42 -10.96 26.57
CA PHE A 214 29.89 -10.94 26.61
C PHE A 214 30.43 -10.48 27.96
N ASP A 215 29.83 -9.44 28.55
CA ASP A 215 30.27 -8.76 29.76
C ASP A 215 29.02 -8.35 30.55
N GLN A 216 28.84 -8.91 31.75
CA GLN A 216 27.62 -8.67 32.55
C GLN A 216 27.70 -7.37 33.38
N ASP A 217 28.91 -6.85 33.63
CA ASP A 217 29.15 -5.66 34.45
C ASP A 217 29.15 -4.34 33.64
N VAL A 218 28.47 -4.34 32.48
CA VAL A 218 28.39 -3.18 31.58
C VAL A 218 27.38 -2.15 32.12
N SER A 219 27.91 -1.12 32.79
CA SER A 219 27.13 0.03 33.26
C SER A 219 26.50 0.85 32.12
N ASP A 220 25.39 1.56 32.38
CA ASP A 220 24.67 2.36 31.39
C ASP A 220 25.48 3.42 30.62
N PRO A 221 26.50 4.09 31.21
CA PRO A 221 27.43 4.92 30.43
C PRO A 221 28.23 4.10 29.42
N LYS A 222 28.80 2.95 29.85
CA LYS A 222 29.56 2.03 28.98
C LYS A 222 28.66 1.45 27.87
N MET A 223 27.41 1.09 28.19
CA MET A 223 26.44 0.58 27.21
C MET A 223 26.10 1.63 26.14
N ARG A 224 25.88 2.89 26.50
CA ARG A 224 25.66 3.97 25.54
C ARG A 224 26.89 4.24 24.66
N GLU A 225 28.09 4.12 25.22
CA GLU A 225 29.34 4.19 24.45
C GLU A 225 29.47 3.04 23.44
N ILE A 226 29.13 1.80 23.83
CA ILE A 226 29.10 0.63 22.94
C ILE A 226 28.10 0.85 21.79
N ILE A 227 26.88 1.31 22.09
CA ILE A 227 25.86 1.58 21.06
C ILE A 227 26.32 2.68 20.11
N GLY A 228 26.93 3.76 20.60
CA GLY A 228 27.53 4.80 19.74
C GLY A 228 28.61 4.22 18.81
N LYS A 229 29.53 3.42 19.36
CA LYS A 229 30.58 2.76 18.57
C LYS A 229 30.04 1.73 17.58
N LEU A 230 28.91 1.08 17.87
CA LEU A 230 28.20 0.24 16.89
C LEU A 230 27.66 1.07 15.72
N TYR A 231 27.14 2.28 15.95
CA TYR A 231 26.76 3.19 14.86
C TYR A 231 27.96 3.59 13.99
N ASP A 232 29.16 3.70 14.57
CA ASP A 232 30.39 4.04 13.84
C ASP A 232 30.91 2.88 12.96
N ILE A 233 30.87 1.62 13.46
CA ILE A 233 31.50 0.46 12.79
C ILE A 233 30.54 -0.44 12.00
N ALA A 234 29.24 -0.45 12.31
CA ALA A 234 28.31 -1.38 11.66
C ALA A 234 28.15 -1.05 10.17
N PRO A 235 28.32 -2.03 9.25
CA PRO A 235 28.19 -1.79 7.82
C PRO A 235 26.82 -1.18 7.46
N ARG A 236 26.84 -0.06 6.74
CA ARG A 236 25.63 0.64 6.30
C ARG A 236 25.06 -0.02 5.04
N VAL A 237 23.77 -0.37 5.08
CA VAL A 237 23.09 -1.14 4.01
C VAL A 237 21.69 -0.59 3.75
N GLU A 238 21.16 -0.77 2.53
CA GLU A 238 19.71 -0.65 2.30
C GLU A 238 19.01 -1.96 2.64
N LYS A 239 17.68 -1.91 2.85
CA LYS A 239 16.85 -3.13 2.79
C LYS A 239 16.89 -3.74 1.39
N THR A 240 16.78 -5.07 1.28
CA THR A 240 16.81 -5.84 0.02
C THR A 240 15.97 -5.15 -1.06
N SER A 241 16.62 -4.73 -2.15
CA SER A 241 16.00 -3.97 -3.25
C SER A 241 15.66 -4.81 -4.47
N ASP A 242 15.97 -6.11 -4.43
CA ASP A 242 15.44 -7.06 -5.41
C ASP A 242 13.91 -7.07 -5.30
N ARG A 243 13.25 -6.95 -6.46
CA ARG A 243 11.80 -6.92 -6.58
C ARG A 243 11.20 -8.34 -6.55
N ASP A 244 12.02 -9.34 -6.87
CA ASP A 244 11.61 -10.72 -7.10
C ASP A 244 12.01 -11.64 -5.93
N ALA A 245 12.70 -11.14 -4.90
CA ALA A 245 13.00 -11.87 -3.68
C ALA A 245 11.91 -11.66 -2.60
N ILE A 246 11.17 -12.72 -2.26
CA ILE A 246 10.13 -12.72 -1.21
C ILE A 246 10.64 -13.51 0.01
N PRO A 247 10.76 -12.88 1.19
CA PRO A 247 11.11 -13.59 2.42
C PRO A 247 9.88 -14.33 2.97
N CYS A 248 9.88 -15.65 2.83
CA CYS A 248 8.91 -16.58 3.42
C CYS A 248 9.34 -17.02 4.84
N LYS A 249 8.52 -17.80 5.54
CA LYS A 249 8.74 -18.20 6.94
C LYS A 249 10.14 -18.75 7.23
N SER A 250 10.69 -19.59 6.36
CA SER A 250 11.99 -20.26 6.53
C SER A 250 12.98 -20.00 5.40
N ARG A 251 12.50 -19.58 4.23
CA ARG A 251 13.28 -19.45 2.98
C ARG A 251 13.03 -18.12 2.26
N VAL A 252 13.88 -17.78 1.29
CA VAL A 252 13.61 -16.72 0.31
C VAL A 252 13.15 -17.37 -0.99
N PHE A 253 11.98 -16.96 -1.49
CA PHE A 253 11.42 -17.38 -2.78
C PHE A 253 11.80 -16.35 -3.86
N ASP A 254 12.23 -16.82 -5.02
CA ASP A 254 12.51 -16.00 -6.21
C ASP A 254 11.31 -16.08 -7.17
N PHE A 255 10.59 -14.98 -7.33
CA PHE A 255 9.40 -14.86 -8.19
C PHE A 255 9.72 -14.99 -9.69
N LYS A 256 10.95 -14.69 -10.12
CA LYS A 256 11.35 -14.73 -11.52
C LYS A 256 11.75 -16.14 -11.94
N THR A 257 12.44 -16.88 -11.07
CA THR A 257 12.89 -18.26 -11.34
C THR A 257 11.96 -19.35 -10.81
N LYS A 258 11.05 -19.00 -9.90
CA LYS A 258 10.21 -19.92 -9.09
C LYS A 258 11.03 -20.88 -8.20
N THR A 259 12.28 -20.50 -7.89
CA THR A 259 13.14 -21.28 -7.01
C THR A 259 13.13 -20.75 -5.58
N GLN A 260 13.67 -21.55 -4.65
CA GLN A 260 13.81 -21.15 -3.25
C GLN A 260 15.24 -21.39 -2.77
N ARG A 261 15.76 -20.44 -2.00
CA ARG A 261 17.05 -20.53 -1.31
C ARG A 261 16.89 -20.27 0.19
N ASP A 262 17.88 -20.67 0.97
CA ASP A 262 17.95 -20.29 2.38
C ASP A 262 18.40 -18.81 2.51
N TYR A 263 18.19 -18.23 3.70
CA TYR A 263 18.51 -16.83 3.98
C TYR A 263 20.03 -16.59 4.05
N ASP A 264 20.51 -15.59 3.33
CA ASP A 264 21.91 -15.17 3.28
C ASP A 264 22.06 -13.79 3.96
N PRO A 265 22.56 -13.69 5.21
CA PRO A 265 22.64 -12.42 5.94
C PRO A 265 23.70 -11.42 5.42
N ASP A 266 24.44 -11.76 4.37
CA ASP A 266 25.35 -10.86 3.67
C ASP A 266 24.71 -10.25 2.40
N VAL A 267 23.55 -10.77 1.96
CA VAL A 267 22.74 -10.27 0.83
C VAL A 267 21.32 -9.82 1.24
N ASP A 268 20.69 -10.54 2.17
CA ASP A 268 19.27 -10.44 2.54
C ASP A 268 19.02 -9.50 3.72
N VAL A 269 18.92 -8.19 3.45
CA VAL A 269 18.54 -7.20 4.47
C VAL A 269 17.01 -7.08 4.55
N PHE A 270 16.37 -8.11 5.10
CA PHE A 270 14.93 -8.12 5.42
C PHE A 270 14.67 -7.75 6.90
N THR A 271 13.60 -7.01 7.16
CA THR A 271 13.14 -6.67 8.53
C THR A 271 11.85 -7.40 8.93
N SER A 272 11.21 -8.07 7.97
CA SER A 272 9.91 -8.74 8.09
C SER A 272 9.83 -9.86 7.06
N LYS A 273 8.88 -10.79 7.23
CA LYS A 273 8.66 -11.96 6.35
C LYS A 273 7.22 -12.44 6.45
N LEU A 274 6.83 -13.38 5.58
CA LEU A 274 5.58 -14.12 5.71
C LEU A 274 5.66 -15.15 6.86
N ALA A 275 4.52 -15.50 7.45
CA ALA A 275 4.42 -16.58 8.45
C ALA A 275 4.27 -17.98 7.81
N VAL A 276 4.17 -18.03 6.48
CA VAL A 276 3.95 -19.24 5.66
C VAL A 276 5.17 -19.45 4.74
N ASP A 277 5.51 -20.69 4.45
CA ASP A 277 6.47 -21.05 3.40
C ASP A 277 5.74 -21.44 2.12
N CYS A 278 6.28 -21.07 0.96
CA CYS A 278 5.75 -21.57 -0.30
C CYS A 278 6.07 -23.07 -0.45
N PRO A 279 5.09 -23.94 -0.75
CA PRO A 279 5.35 -25.31 -1.20
C PRO A 279 6.36 -25.37 -2.36
N ARG A 280 7.17 -26.44 -2.39
CA ARG A 280 8.18 -26.70 -3.44
C ARG A 280 7.59 -27.32 -4.73
N THR A 281 6.41 -27.90 -4.60
CA THR A 281 5.61 -28.51 -5.68
C THR A 281 4.21 -27.93 -5.60
N GLU A 282 3.44 -28.05 -6.68
CA GLU A 282 2.02 -27.68 -6.68
C GLU A 282 1.26 -28.47 -5.59
N PRO A 283 0.61 -27.80 -4.63
CA PRO A 283 -0.24 -28.44 -3.64
C PRO A 283 -1.66 -28.63 -4.20
N GLU A 284 -2.29 -29.75 -3.87
CA GLU A 284 -3.72 -29.96 -4.12
C GLU A 284 -4.57 -28.91 -3.38
N GLU A 285 -5.58 -28.34 -4.04
CA GLU A 285 -6.42 -27.31 -3.41
C GLU A 285 -7.24 -27.89 -2.24
N PRO A 286 -7.05 -27.43 -0.99
CA PRO A 286 -7.59 -28.12 0.17
C PRO A 286 -9.13 -28.02 0.27
N MET A 287 -9.82 -29.10 -0.08
CA MET A 287 -11.27 -29.22 0.11
C MET A 287 -11.65 -29.22 1.60
N ARG A 288 -12.62 -28.39 1.97
CA ARG A 288 -13.31 -28.39 3.27
C ARG A 288 -14.80 -28.65 3.04
N PHE A 289 -15.58 -28.78 4.12
CA PHE A 289 -17.03 -28.92 4.06
C PHE A 289 -17.67 -27.95 5.04
N LEU A 290 -18.69 -27.22 4.58
CA LEU A 290 -19.46 -26.30 5.41
C LEU A 290 -20.46 -27.06 6.29
N SER A 291 -21.08 -26.37 7.24
CA SER A 291 -22.03 -26.96 8.20
C SER A 291 -23.26 -27.61 7.56
N ASP A 292 -23.64 -27.20 6.34
CA ASP A 292 -24.69 -27.81 5.53
C ASP A 292 -24.21 -29.02 4.69
N ARG A 293 -22.90 -29.34 4.76
CA ARG A 293 -22.15 -30.35 3.99
C ARG A 293 -21.88 -30.01 2.53
N SER A 294 -22.09 -28.76 2.09
CA SER A 294 -21.58 -28.31 0.80
C SER A 294 -20.04 -28.31 0.80
N PRO A 295 -19.38 -28.67 -0.32
CA PRO A 295 -17.92 -28.62 -0.43
C PRO A 295 -17.45 -27.16 -0.53
N TRP A 296 -16.28 -26.87 0.02
CA TRP A 296 -15.64 -25.56 -0.03
C TRP A 296 -14.19 -25.69 -0.51
N GLN A 297 -13.83 -24.88 -1.49
CA GLN A 297 -12.45 -24.65 -1.94
C GLN A 297 -12.25 -23.13 -2.08
N PHE A 298 -11.02 -22.65 -1.91
CA PHE A 298 -10.74 -21.21 -1.82
C PHE A 298 -10.96 -20.51 -3.17
N SER A 299 -10.62 -21.15 -4.29
CA SER A 299 -10.73 -20.58 -5.62
C SER A 299 -12.19 -20.42 -6.08
N ASP A 300 -13.03 -21.42 -5.83
CA ASP A 300 -14.48 -21.35 -6.03
C ASP A 300 -15.11 -20.29 -5.10
N TRP A 301 -14.75 -20.28 -3.81
CA TRP A 301 -15.23 -19.28 -2.86
C TRP A 301 -14.83 -17.86 -3.24
N LEU A 302 -13.62 -17.65 -3.76
CA LEU A 302 -13.17 -16.34 -4.22
C LEU A 302 -13.94 -15.88 -5.47
N LEU A 303 -14.32 -16.80 -6.37
CA LEU A 303 -15.17 -16.49 -7.52
C LEU A 303 -16.61 -16.20 -7.11
N ASP A 304 -17.16 -16.97 -6.15
CA ASP A 304 -18.50 -16.78 -5.59
C ASP A 304 -18.74 -15.32 -5.18
N LEU A 305 -17.76 -14.66 -4.54
CA LEU A 305 -17.87 -13.26 -4.10
C LEU A 305 -18.30 -12.28 -5.22
N PHE A 306 -18.05 -12.62 -6.49
CA PHE A 306 -18.18 -11.73 -7.65
C PHE A 306 -19.21 -12.18 -8.71
N GLU A 307 -19.78 -13.38 -8.64
CA GLU A 307 -20.67 -13.97 -9.66
C GLU A 307 -21.74 -13.07 -10.33
N PRO A 308 -22.46 -12.16 -9.64
CA PRO A 308 -23.46 -11.31 -10.30
C PRO A 308 -22.86 -10.17 -11.16
N LEU A 309 -21.56 -10.20 -11.45
CA LEU A 309 -20.88 -9.31 -12.40
C LEU A 309 -20.64 -10.04 -13.74
N ASP A 310 -20.86 -9.35 -14.86
CA ASP A 310 -20.53 -9.85 -16.21
C ASP A 310 -19.06 -10.33 -16.35
N ASP A 311 -18.16 -9.80 -15.52
CA ASP A 311 -16.71 -10.01 -15.53
C ASP A 311 -16.18 -10.64 -14.23
N ALA A 312 -17.00 -11.44 -13.54
CA ALA A 312 -16.68 -12.06 -12.24
C ALA A 312 -15.30 -12.77 -12.20
N GLU A 313 -14.96 -13.55 -13.23
CA GLU A 313 -13.66 -14.24 -13.33
C GLU A 313 -12.47 -13.27 -13.42
N ASP A 314 -12.59 -12.20 -14.22
CA ASP A 314 -11.56 -11.17 -14.34
C ASP A 314 -11.38 -10.39 -13.02
N VAL A 315 -12.47 -10.17 -12.28
CA VAL A 315 -12.45 -9.55 -10.94
C VAL A 315 -11.78 -10.47 -9.92
N ALA A 316 -12.14 -11.77 -9.89
CA ALA A 316 -11.48 -12.76 -9.03
C ALA A 316 -9.98 -12.90 -9.34
N ASN A 317 -9.60 -12.91 -10.63
CA ASN A 317 -8.20 -12.89 -11.06
C ASN A 317 -7.47 -11.62 -10.63
N THR A 318 -8.13 -10.45 -10.68
CA THR A 318 -7.56 -9.20 -10.15
C THR A 318 -7.36 -9.26 -8.63
N VAL A 319 -8.18 -10.00 -7.89
CA VAL A 319 -7.96 -10.24 -6.46
C VAL A 319 -6.79 -11.21 -6.21
N TRP A 320 -6.62 -12.26 -7.01
CA TRP A 320 -5.40 -13.09 -6.98
C TRP A 320 -4.12 -12.26 -7.18
N GLU A 321 -4.13 -11.30 -8.12
CA GLU A 321 -3.03 -10.35 -8.31
C GLU A 321 -2.83 -9.42 -7.09
N ILE A 322 -3.91 -8.98 -6.43
CA ILE A 322 -3.83 -8.14 -5.21
C ILE A 322 -3.22 -8.90 -4.02
N ILE A 323 -3.53 -10.20 -3.88
CA ILE A 323 -2.90 -11.06 -2.87
C ILE A 323 -1.40 -11.23 -3.22
N SER A 324 -1.06 -11.49 -4.48
CA SER A 324 0.33 -11.54 -4.97
C SER A 324 1.09 -10.23 -4.70
N ALA A 325 0.46 -9.09 -4.96
CA ALA A 325 1.04 -7.77 -4.73
C ALA A 325 1.33 -7.50 -3.25
N SER A 326 0.41 -7.93 -2.37
CA SER A 326 0.57 -7.82 -0.92
C SER A 326 1.80 -8.57 -0.42
N VAL A 327 2.02 -9.80 -0.88
CA VAL A 327 3.19 -10.61 -0.47
C VAL A 327 4.49 -10.27 -1.22
N ARG A 328 4.49 -9.28 -2.13
CA ARG A 328 5.65 -8.90 -2.97
C ARG A 328 6.12 -7.45 -2.72
N PRO A 329 6.70 -7.16 -1.53
CA PRO A 329 7.13 -5.82 -1.09
C PRO A 329 8.37 -5.27 -1.80
N GLY A 330 8.84 -5.91 -2.87
CA GLY A 330 9.89 -5.39 -3.73
C GLY A 330 9.36 -4.74 -5.02
N VAL A 331 8.09 -4.99 -5.39
CA VAL A 331 7.50 -4.53 -6.65
C VAL A 331 6.80 -3.19 -6.49
N ARG A 332 7.10 -2.22 -7.36
CA ARG A 332 6.39 -0.93 -7.40
C ARG A 332 5.11 -1.04 -8.22
N TRP A 333 4.02 -1.39 -7.54
CA TRP A 333 2.70 -1.53 -8.16
C TRP A 333 2.09 -0.21 -8.66
N ASN A 334 2.46 0.93 -8.08
CA ASN A 334 1.92 2.27 -8.37
C ASN A 334 0.38 2.40 -8.20
N LYS A 335 -0.25 1.38 -7.61
CA LYS A 335 -1.68 1.23 -7.32
C LYS A 335 -1.85 0.82 -5.85
N MET A 336 -3.03 1.13 -5.30
CA MET A 336 -3.58 0.58 -4.05
C MET A 336 -4.98 0.03 -4.32
N ALA A 337 -5.34 -1.05 -3.64
CA ALA A 337 -6.65 -1.67 -3.78
C ALA A 337 -7.68 -1.04 -2.85
N PHE A 338 -8.88 -0.81 -3.36
CA PHE A 338 -10.07 -0.41 -2.61
C PHE A 338 -11.14 -1.49 -2.77
N PHE A 339 -11.34 -2.30 -1.73
CA PHE A 339 -12.42 -3.27 -1.69
C PHE A 339 -13.71 -2.53 -1.30
N TYR A 340 -14.68 -2.46 -2.21
CA TYR A 340 -15.85 -1.60 -2.07
C TYR A 340 -17.15 -2.40 -2.08
N SER A 341 -18.01 -2.13 -1.09
CA SER A 341 -19.44 -2.44 -1.16
C SER A 341 -20.20 -1.64 -0.13
N THR A 342 -21.35 -1.10 -0.52
CA THR A 342 -22.32 -0.46 0.37
C THR A 342 -23.12 -1.47 1.20
N LEU A 343 -22.95 -2.78 0.97
CA LEU A 343 -23.63 -3.84 1.70
C LEU A 343 -22.82 -4.29 2.92
N GLY A 344 -23.53 -4.69 3.97
CA GLY A 344 -22.97 -5.41 5.11
C GLY A 344 -22.51 -6.82 4.72
N GLU A 345 -21.57 -7.37 5.49
CA GLU A 345 -21.13 -8.77 5.40
C GLU A 345 -20.81 -9.24 3.97
N SER A 346 -20.16 -8.37 3.18
CA SER A 346 -19.88 -8.58 1.76
C SER A 346 -18.52 -9.25 1.48
N GLY A 347 -18.05 -10.14 2.36
CA GLY A 347 -16.75 -10.86 2.26
C GLY A 347 -15.46 -10.03 2.40
N LYS A 348 -15.51 -8.70 2.25
CA LYS A 348 -14.35 -7.78 2.25
C LYS A 348 -13.36 -8.01 3.40
N GLY A 349 -13.84 -7.94 4.65
CA GLY A 349 -13.02 -8.11 5.85
C GLY A 349 -12.44 -9.52 5.95
N THR A 350 -13.27 -10.53 5.72
CA THR A 350 -12.89 -11.96 5.70
C THR A 350 -11.74 -12.25 4.74
N LEU A 351 -11.76 -11.66 3.54
CA LEU A 351 -10.65 -11.76 2.59
C LEU A 351 -9.39 -11.02 3.06
N VAL A 352 -9.52 -9.81 3.62
CA VAL A 352 -8.38 -9.07 4.18
C VAL A 352 -7.73 -9.82 5.34
N GLU A 353 -8.52 -10.49 6.18
CA GLU A 353 -8.05 -11.29 7.32
C GLU A 353 -7.23 -12.51 6.87
N MET A 354 -7.66 -13.21 5.81
CA MET A 354 -6.83 -14.24 5.16
C MET A 354 -5.46 -13.67 4.71
N ILE A 355 -5.45 -12.48 4.10
CA ILE A 355 -4.20 -11.82 3.71
C ILE A 355 -3.34 -11.49 4.95
N GLN A 356 -3.93 -11.15 6.10
CA GLN A 356 -3.20 -10.99 7.37
C GLN A 356 -2.60 -12.32 7.85
N HIS A 357 -3.31 -13.45 7.74
CA HIS A 357 -2.80 -14.77 8.13
C HIS A 357 -1.55 -15.21 7.33
N LEU A 358 -1.40 -14.78 6.07
CA LEU A 358 -0.16 -14.99 5.28
C LEU A 358 1.07 -14.33 5.94
N PHE A 359 0.89 -13.17 6.57
CA PHE A 359 1.93 -12.48 7.35
C PHE A 359 2.05 -13.01 8.79
N GLY A 360 0.96 -13.55 9.33
CA GLY A 360 0.84 -14.01 10.72
C GLY A 360 0.63 -12.87 11.70
N GLU A 361 -0.25 -13.10 12.68
CA GLU A 361 -0.57 -12.15 13.75
C GLU A 361 0.69 -11.65 14.48
N GLY A 362 0.72 -10.36 14.82
CA GLY A 362 1.81 -9.75 15.60
C GLY A 362 3.18 -9.68 14.90
N SER A 363 3.33 -10.17 13.67
CA SER A 363 4.61 -10.25 12.94
C SER A 363 5.26 -8.89 12.61
N GLY A 364 4.52 -7.79 12.66
CA GLY A 364 4.94 -6.47 12.18
C GLY A 364 5.14 -6.38 10.66
N ALA A 365 4.87 -7.47 9.92
CA ALA A 365 4.95 -7.54 8.47
C ALA A 365 3.71 -6.95 7.78
N TYR A 366 2.64 -6.67 8.53
CA TYR A 366 1.51 -5.86 8.09
C TYR A 366 1.11 -4.85 9.16
N CYS A 367 0.28 -3.87 8.81
CA CYS A 367 -0.32 -2.93 9.75
C CYS A 367 -1.67 -2.40 9.23
N SER A 368 -2.51 -1.88 10.13
CA SER A 368 -3.72 -1.12 9.76
C SER A 368 -3.45 0.38 9.91
N ILE A 369 -3.62 1.12 8.81
CA ILE A 369 -3.52 2.59 8.76
C ILE A 369 -4.70 3.10 7.90
N PRO A 370 -5.85 3.42 8.53
CA PRO A 370 -7.03 3.94 7.84
C PRO A 370 -6.76 5.26 7.10
N LEU A 371 -7.68 5.65 6.22
CA LEU A 371 -7.43 6.71 5.24
C LEU A 371 -7.30 8.12 5.85
N ASP A 372 -7.90 8.37 7.01
CA ASP A 372 -7.73 9.61 7.80
C ASP A 372 -6.29 9.74 8.34
N ALA A 373 -5.70 8.62 8.74
CA ALA A 373 -4.44 8.54 9.49
C ALA A 373 -3.20 8.98 8.71
N TRP A 374 -3.31 9.19 7.40
CA TRP A 374 -2.17 9.48 6.53
C TRP A 374 -1.62 10.91 6.63
N GLY A 375 -2.32 11.81 7.34
CA GLY A 375 -1.78 13.13 7.69
C GLY A 375 -2.83 14.05 8.30
N GLY A 376 -2.42 15.27 8.67
CA GLY A 376 -3.28 16.23 9.36
C GLY A 376 -3.08 16.22 10.88
N PRO A 377 -3.79 17.10 11.61
CA PRO A 377 -3.57 17.32 13.04
C PRO A 377 -3.69 16.04 13.88
N GLY A 378 -2.66 15.73 14.68
CA GLY A 378 -2.65 14.57 15.57
C GLY A 378 -2.28 13.23 14.91
N ASN A 379 -2.13 13.18 13.58
CA ASN A 379 -1.80 11.96 12.84
C ASN A 379 -0.29 11.71 12.68
N ASP A 380 0.58 12.62 13.15
CA ASP A 380 2.03 12.64 12.88
C ASP A 380 2.77 11.32 13.16
N PHE A 381 2.33 10.57 14.18
CA PHE A 381 2.95 9.32 14.62
C PHE A 381 2.29 8.05 14.04
N LYS A 382 1.10 8.16 13.42
CA LYS A 382 0.32 6.97 12.95
C LYS A 382 1.02 6.19 11.82
N LEU A 383 2.06 6.76 11.20
CA LEU A 383 2.82 6.14 10.12
C LEU A 383 4.06 5.34 10.59
N GLU A 384 4.37 5.31 11.89
CA GLU A 384 5.51 4.56 12.44
C GLU A 384 5.53 3.05 12.06
N PRO A 385 4.39 2.32 11.95
CA PRO A 385 4.36 0.92 11.50
C PRO A 385 4.87 0.67 10.07
N LEU A 386 4.95 1.70 9.20
CA LEU A 386 5.51 1.58 7.85
C LEU A 386 7.02 1.28 7.85
N LEU A 387 7.68 1.31 9.02
CA LEU A 387 9.09 0.95 9.17
C LEU A 387 9.37 -0.53 8.91
N THR A 388 8.41 -1.42 9.16
CA THR A 388 8.54 -2.88 8.99
C THR A 388 7.59 -3.42 7.92
N ALA A 389 6.36 -2.91 7.86
CA ALA A 389 5.27 -3.51 7.09
C ALA A 389 5.54 -3.67 5.59
N PHE A 390 5.09 -4.80 5.05
CA PHE A 390 4.97 -5.15 3.63
C PHE A 390 3.57 -4.90 3.09
N ALA A 391 2.55 -4.86 3.95
CA ALA A 391 1.20 -4.51 3.58
C ALA A 391 0.56 -3.55 4.59
N VAL A 392 -0.14 -2.54 4.09
CA VAL A 392 -1.17 -1.85 4.87
C VAL A 392 -2.50 -2.51 4.54
N LEU A 393 -3.13 -3.12 5.54
CA LEU A 393 -4.35 -3.92 5.42
C LEU A 393 -5.39 -3.32 6.37
N VAL A 394 -6.47 -2.79 5.80
CA VAL A 394 -7.53 -2.11 6.55
C VAL A 394 -8.89 -2.70 6.16
N ASP A 395 -9.62 -3.16 7.18
CA ASP A 395 -10.93 -3.79 7.15
C ASP A 395 -12.09 -2.79 7.23
N GLU A 396 -11.93 -1.68 7.96
CA GLU A 396 -12.92 -0.60 8.05
C GLU A 396 -12.32 0.82 7.93
N ASN A 397 -13.11 1.74 7.36
CA ASN A 397 -12.76 3.16 7.20
C ASN A 397 -13.97 4.05 7.52
N ASN A 398 -13.71 5.25 8.05
CA ASN A 398 -14.74 6.25 8.39
C ASN A 398 -15.64 6.56 7.17
N VAL A 399 -16.94 6.31 7.32
CA VAL A 399 -17.92 6.56 6.26
C VAL A 399 -18.20 8.07 6.15
N GLY A 400 -18.09 8.61 4.93
CA GLY A 400 -18.42 10.01 4.62
C GLY A 400 -17.32 11.05 4.91
N GLU A 401 -16.14 10.64 5.38
CA GLU A 401 -15.06 11.59 5.68
C GLU A 401 -14.47 12.26 4.43
N HIS A 402 -14.09 13.54 4.55
CA HIS A 402 -13.46 14.32 3.48
C HIS A 402 -11.92 14.31 3.56
N LEU A 403 -11.32 13.32 2.89
CA LEU A 403 -9.88 13.05 2.90
C LEU A 403 -9.06 14.20 2.31
N THR A 404 -8.47 14.98 3.21
CA THR A 404 -7.76 16.23 2.90
C THR A 404 -6.25 16.07 2.73
N PHE A 405 -5.62 15.13 3.45
CA PHE A 405 -4.15 15.05 3.60
C PHE A 405 -3.52 13.82 2.92
N LEU A 406 -3.80 13.64 1.63
CA LEU A 406 -3.40 12.46 0.83
C LEU A 406 -1.92 12.45 0.37
N ALA A 407 -1.04 13.28 0.95
CA ALA A 407 0.34 13.42 0.48
C ALA A 407 1.18 12.15 0.75
N ASN A 408 1.21 11.69 2.01
CA ASN A 408 1.97 10.51 2.42
C ASN A 408 1.41 9.22 1.79
N LEU A 409 0.08 9.10 1.67
CA LEU A 409 -0.55 7.96 0.99
C LEU A 409 -0.12 7.89 -0.49
N LYS A 410 -0.15 9.02 -1.21
CA LYS A 410 0.33 9.08 -2.60
C LYS A 410 1.80 8.68 -2.73
N ALA A 411 2.64 9.10 -1.78
CA ALA A 411 4.07 8.77 -1.74
C ALA A 411 4.31 7.27 -1.45
N ALA A 412 3.57 6.68 -0.50
CA ALA A 412 3.65 5.27 -0.16
C ALA A 412 3.33 4.37 -1.37
N VAL A 413 2.24 4.67 -2.09
CA VAL A 413 1.82 3.89 -3.27
C VAL A 413 2.82 3.93 -4.43
N THR A 414 3.68 4.96 -4.52
CA THR A 414 4.73 5.06 -5.55
C THR A 414 6.16 4.76 -5.06
N GLY A 415 6.34 4.46 -3.77
CA GLY A 415 7.66 4.21 -3.17
C GLY A 415 8.55 5.45 -3.03
N ASP A 416 7.93 6.62 -2.95
CA ASP A 416 8.60 7.90 -2.71
C ASP A 416 9.05 8.03 -1.24
N ARG A 417 9.81 9.09 -0.93
CA ARG A 417 10.27 9.36 0.45
C ARG A 417 9.13 9.90 1.32
N ILE A 418 8.96 9.32 2.51
CA ILE A 418 7.97 9.72 3.52
C ILE A 418 8.72 10.11 4.81
N PRO A 419 8.46 11.27 5.42
CA PRO A 419 8.94 11.59 6.76
C PRO A 419 8.03 10.93 7.80
N ILE A 420 8.64 10.16 8.71
CA ILE A 420 7.97 9.46 9.82
C ILE A 420 8.35 10.15 11.12
N ASN A 421 7.40 10.83 11.76
CA ASN A 421 7.59 11.33 13.11
C ASN A 421 7.38 10.19 14.12
N ARG A 422 8.17 10.15 15.20
CA ARG A 422 8.23 9.03 16.14
C ARG A 422 8.19 9.56 17.57
N LYS A 423 7.35 8.99 18.43
CA LYS A 423 7.01 9.66 19.71
C LYS A 423 8.23 9.76 20.63
N GLY A 424 8.68 10.99 20.90
CA GLY A 424 9.88 11.26 21.70
C GLY A 424 11.21 10.91 21.01
N ARG A 425 11.19 10.54 19.72
CA ARG A 425 12.35 10.21 18.89
C ARG A 425 12.50 11.24 17.77
N ARG A 426 13.65 11.24 17.08
CA ARG A 426 13.85 12.11 15.90
C ARG A 426 13.06 11.57 14.70
N VAL A 427 12.55 12.47 13.86
CA VAL A 427 11.92 12.17 12.57
C VAL A 427 12.91 11.42 11.69
N ILE A 428 12.45 10.36 11.02
CA ILE A 428 13.26 9.57 10.08
C ILE A 428 12.59 9.49 8.72
N THR A 429 13.38 9.48 7.65
CA THR A 429 12.85 9.33 6.29
C THR A 429 12.81 7.84 5.92
N ILE A 430 11.72 7.39 5.30
CA ILE A 430 11.58 6.03 4.78
C ILE A 430 11.21 6.04 3.29
N ARG A 431 11.38 4.89 2.62
CA ARG A 431 10.61 4.52 1.43
C ARG A 431 9.81 3.26 1.76
N PHE A 432 8.49 3.41 1.89
CA PHE A 432 7.61 2.24 1.92
C PHE A 432 7.68 1.52 0.56
N ARG A 433 7.79 0.19 0.57
CA ARG A 433 7.85 -0.63 -0.66
C ARG A 433 6.69 -1.65 -0.77
N GLY A 434 5.82 -1.67 0.24
CA GLY A 434 4.71 -2.61 0.34
C GLY A 434 3.48 -2.24 -0.50
N PHE A 435 2.44 -3.06 -0.38
CA PHE A 435 1.13 -2.80 -0.98
C PHE A 435 0.14 -2.21 0.03
N ILE A 436 -1.00 -1.67 -0.45
CA ILE A 436 -2.04 -1.08 0.39
C ILE A 436 -3.42 -1.59 -0.09
N VAL A 437 -4.17 -2.19 0.83
CA VAL A 437 -5.55 -2.65 0.65
C VAL A 437 -6.44 -1.93 1.67
N GLN A 438 -7.52 -1.31 1.19
CA GLN A 438 -8.43 -0.50 2.01
C GLN A 438 -9.87 -0.92 1.73
N CYS A 439 -10.53 -1.53 2.72
CA CYS A 439 -11.96 -1.79 2.67
C CYS A 439 -12.75 -0.49 2.92
N VAL A 440 -13.74 -0.22 2.07
CA VAL A 440 -14.52 1.02 2.07
C VAL A 440 -16.01 0.75 1.82
N ASN A 441 -16.86 1.26 2.71
CA ASN A 441 -18.32 1.08 2.61
C ASN A 441 -19.03 2.24 1.87
N ALA A 442 -18.28 3.27 1.47
CA ALA A 442 -18.74 4.38 0.63
C ALA A 442 -17.60 4.88 -0.27
N LEU A 443 -17.92 5.45 -1.44
CA LEU A 443 -16.92 6.07 -2.31
C LEU A 443 -16.36 7.34 -1.65
N LEU A 444 -15.03 7.40 -1.58
CA LEU A 444 -14.28 8.37 -0.79
C LEU A 444 -14.48 9.80 -1.28
N SER A 445 -14.78 10.74 -0.37
CA SER A 445 -14.77 12.17 -0.66
C SER A 445 -13.36 12.71 -0.52
N THR A 446 -12.67 13.03 -1.62
CA THR A 446 -11.28 13.51 -1.58
C THR A 446 -11.19 15.03 -1.74
N LYS A 447 -10.13 15.67 -1.23
CA LYS A 447 -9.77 17.03 -1.65
C LYS A 447 -9.02 17.04 -2.99
N ASP A 448 -8.19 16.02 -3.23
CA ASP A 448 -7.46 15.85 -4.49
C ASP A 448 -8.35 15.20 -5.55
N LYS A 449 -8.71 15.97 -6.58
CA LYS A 449 -9.54 15.54 -7.71
C LYS A 449 -8.71 15.20 -8.96
N SER A 450 -7.38 15.31 -8.89
CA SER A 450 -6.52 15.18 -10.06
C SER A 450 -6.29 13.73 -10.48
N SER A 451 -5.92 13.55 -11.74
CA SER A 451 -5.32 12.31 -12.27
C SER A 451 -4.02 11.87 -11.56
N SER A 452 -3.51 12.63 -10.57
CA SER A 452 -2.43 12.18 -9.69
C SER A 452 -2.90 11.17 -8.64
N PHE A 453 -4.07 11.37 -8.04
CA PHE A 453 -4.62 10.39 -7.10
C PHE A 453 -5.37 9.28 -7.82
N SER A 454 -6.27 9.60 -8.76
CA SER A 454 -7.16 8.58 -9.35
C SER A 454 -6.43 7.44 -10.09
N ARG A 455 -5.28 7.72 -10.73
CA ARG A 455 -4.46 6.67 -11.37
C ARG A 455 -3.91 5.63 -10.39
N ARG A 456 -3.74 5.99 -9.12
CA ARG A 456 -3.25 5.12 -8.05
C ARG A 456 -4.35 4.23 -7.46
N GLN A 457 -5.62 4.46 -7.80
CA GLN A 457 -6.75 3.70 -7.24
C GLN A 457 -7.08 2.49 -8.11
N LEU A 458 -7.25 1.32 -7.50
CA LEU A 458 -7.87 0.14 -8.11
C LEU A 458 -9.09 -0.21 -7.25
N PHE A 459 -10.29 0.15 -7.71
CA PHE A 459 -11.52 -0.23 -7.02
C PHE A 459 -11.96 -1.63 -7.44
N VAL A 460 -12.39 -2.44 -6.47
CA VAL A 460 -12.91 -3.80 -6.67
C VAL A 460 -14.31 -3.86 -6.04
N PRO A 461 -15.38 -4.06 -6.81
CA PRO A 461 -16.73 -4.19 -6.28
C PRO A 461 -16.95 -5.58 -5.63
N PHE A 462 -17.57 -5.60 -4.46
CA PHE A 462 -18.05 -6.81 -3.78
C PHE A 462 -19.59 -6.80 -3.78
N PRO A 463 -20.25 -7.38 -4.81
CA PRO A 463 -21.68 -7.20 -5.05
C PRO A 463 -22.58 -8.05 -4.14
N LYS A 464 -22.10 -9.18 -3.60
CA LYS A 464 -22.86 -10.05 -2.69
C LYS A 464 -22.89 -9.50 -1.26
N SER A 465 -23.89 -9.94 -0.50
CA SER A 465 -23.97 -9.80 0.96
C SER A 465 -24.37 -11.15 1.53
N PHE A 466 -23.69 -11.59 2.58
CA PHE A 466 -23.92 -12.88 3.22
C PHE A 466 -24.75 -12.76 4.51
N THR A 467 -25.42 -11.63 4.76
CA THR A 467 -26.23 -11.42 5.97
C THR A 467 -27.33 -12.48 6.11
N GLY A 468 -27.28 -13.24 7.19
CA GLY A 468 -28.18 -14.37 7.46
C GLY A 468 -27.89 -15.66 6.69
N ALA A 469 -26.84 -15.67 5.84
CA ALA A 469 -26.41 -16.82 5.03
C ALA A 469 -24.88 -17.08 5.11
N ALA A 470 -24.17 -16.37 5.99
CA ALA A 470 -22.74 -16.53 6.19
C ALA A 470 -22.43 -17.80 6.99
N PHE A 471 -21.38 -18.51 6.58
CA PHE A 471 -20.79 -19.64 7.30
C PHE A 471 -19.57 -19.17 8.11
N PRO A 472 -19.67 -19.05 9.45
CA PRO A 472 -18.57 -18.53 10.28
C PRO A 472 -17.27 -19.32 10.14
N GLU A 473 -17.36 -20.64 9.93
CA GLU A 473 -16.22 -21.56 9.82
C GLU A 473 -15.26 -21.21 8.67
N ILE A 474 -15.74 -20.55 7.61
CA ILE A 474 -14.89 -20.02 6.53
C ILE A 474 -13.89 -19.03 7.12
N LYS A 475 -14.38 -18.08 7.91
CA LYS A 475 -13.57 -17.04 8.54
C LYS A 475 -12.76 -17.61 9.73
N GLU A 476 -13.44 -18.26 10.65
CA GLU A 476 -12.91 -18.68 11.95
C GLU A 476 -11.95 -19.88 11.86
N THR A 477 -11.90 -20.61 10.74
CA THR A 477 -11.08 -21.83 10.62
C THR A 477 -10.48 -22.03 9.23
N PHE A 478 -11.23 -21.91 8.14
CA PHE A 478 -10.72 -22.33 6.83
C PHE A 478 -9.68 -21.34 6.27
N LEU A 479 -9.88 -20.04 6.50
CA LEU A 479 -8.98 -18.98 6.02
C LEU A 479 -7.76 -18.74 6.93
N SER A 480 -7.66 -19.45 8.06
CA SER A 480 -6.46 -19.56 8.92
C SER A 480 -5.75 -20.92 8.79
N ASP A 481 -6.34 -21.88 8.08
CA ASP A 481 -5.79 -23.23 7.85
C ASP A 481 -4.47 -23.16 7.07
N THR A 482 -3.41 -23.74 7.64
CA THR A 482 -2.07 -23.69 7.07
C THR A 482 -2.01 -24.26 5.64
N LYS A 483 -2.79 -25.29 5.32
CA LYS A 483 -2.81 -25.85 3.95
C LYS A 483 -3.47 -24.91 2.95
N VAL A 484 -4.52 -24.19 3.37
CA VAL A 484 -5.20 -23.20 2.52
C VAL A 484 -4.27 -22.03 2.26
N LEU A 485 -3.57 -21.55 3.30
CA LEU A 485 -2.58 -20.48 3.18
C LEU A 485 -1.37 -20.90 2.33
N GLU A 486 -0.89 -22.14 2.44
CA GLU A 486 0.17 -22.71 1.59
C GLU A 486 -0.26 -22.81 0.12
N TYR A 487 -1.49 -23.24 -0.17
CA TYR A 487 -2.05 -23.27 -1.52
C TYR A 487 -2.22 -21.85 -2.10
N VAL A 488 -2.81 -20.92 -1.35
CA VAL A 488 -2.97 -19.52 -1.76
C VAL A 488 -1.60 -18.90 -2.05
N LEU A 489 -0.63 -19.08 -1.15
CA LEU A 489 0.72 -18.55 -1.32
C LEU A 489 1.42 -19.16 -2.54
N TRP A 490 1.29 -20.48 -2.75
CA TRP A 490 1.83 -21.14 -3.94
C TRP A 490 1.26 -20.53 -5.22
N ARG A 491 -0.08 -20.45 -5.33
CA ARG A 491 -0.77 -19.95 -6.52
C ARG A 491 -0.35 -18.52 -6.84
N VAL A 492 -0.34 -17.61 -5.87
CA VAL A 492 0.03 -16.19 -6.12
C VAL A 492 1.51 -15.97 -6.42
N LEU A 493 2.40 -16.83 -5.92
CA LEU A 493 3.83 -16.78 -6.23
C LEU A 493 4.19 -17.47 -7.55
N HIS A 494 3.33 -18.32 -8.11
CA HIS A 494 3.54 -18.96 -9.42
C HIS A 494 2.94 -18.18 -10.61
N MET A 495 2.07 -17.19 -10.36
CA MET A 495 1.67 -16.18 -11.36
C MET A 495 2.89 -15.46 -12.00
N THR A 496 2.70 -14.75 -13.11
CA THR A 496 3.81 -14.12 -13.89
C THR A 496 3.74 -12.59 -13.99
N HIS A 497 2.79 -11.94 -13.33
CA HIS A 497 2.48 -10.52 -13.50
C HIS A 497 3.39 -9.56 -12.70
N TYR A 498 3.49 -8.31 -13.18
CA TYR A 498 4.14 -7.16 -12.54
C TYR A 498 3.30 -5.87 -12.61
N THR A 499 2.05 -6.00 -13.05
CA THR A 499 1.05 -4.96 -13.21
C THR A 499 -0.26 -5.53 -12.70
N LEU A 500 -1.10 -4.69 -12.08
CA LEU A 500 -2.46 -5.10 -11.72
C LEU A 500 -3.42 -4.78 -12.85
N SER A 501 -4.19 -5.79 -13.23
CA SER A 501 -5.36 -5.75 -14.09
C SER A 501 -6.39 -4.74 -13.58
N GLU A 502 -7.33 -4.39 -14.45
CA GLU A 502 -8.41 -3.45 -14.14
C GLU A 502 -9.63 -3.80 -15.00
N PRO A 503 -10.44 -4.80 -14.58
CA PRO A 503 -11.63 -5.29 -15.31
C PRO A 503 -12.70 -4.22 -15.56
N LYS A 504 -13.76 -4.57 -16.30
CA LYS A 504 -14.86 -3.65 -16.64
C LYS A 504 -15.51 -3.10 -15.36
N SER A 505 -16.04 -3.94 -14.49
CA SER A 505 -16.70 -3.51 -13.26
C SER A 505 -15.76 -2.69 -12.34
N CYS A 506 -14.46 -2.99 -12.35
CA CYS A 506 -13.44 -2.23 -11.62
C CYS A 506 -13.16 -0.83 -12.21
N ARG A 507 -13.19 -0.70 -13.55
CA ARG A 507 -13.08 0.59 -14.26
C ARG A 507 -14.34 1.44 -14.10
N ASP A 508 -15.51 0.82 -14.25
CA ASP A 508 -16.81 1.50 -14.22
C ASP A 508 -17.05 2.11 -12.82
N LEU A 509 -16.79 1.34 -11.75
CA LEU A 509 -16.82 1.82 -10.36
C LEU A 509 -15.81 2.96 -10.09
N LYS A 510 -14.63 2.90 -10.71
CA LYS A 510 -13.59 3.93 -10.60
C LYS A 510 -13.92 5.19 -11.40
N GLU A 511 -14.70 5.09 -12.48
CA GLU A 511 -15.27 6.25 -13.17
C GLU A 511 -16.39 6.88 -12.35
N GLU A 512 -17.29 6.08 -11.76
CA GLU A 512 -18.32 6.55 -10.82
C GLU A 512 -17.68 7.32 -9.64
N ALA A 513 -16.63 6.75 -9.04
CA ALA A 513 -15.87 7.39 -7.96
C ALA A 513 -15.23 8.72 -8.38
N GLN A 514 -14.85 8.89 -9.65
CA GLN A 514 -14.33 10.16 -10.18
C GLN A 514 -15.45 11.17 -10.46
N ILE A 515 -16.59 10.72 -11.01
CA ILE A 515 -17.78 11.54 -11.29
C ILE A 515 -18.30 12.13 -9.98
N ARG A 516 -18.63 11.28 -8.99
CA ARG A 516 -19.14 11.67 -7.66
C ARG A 516 -18.19 12.59 -6.89
N ASN A 517 -16.90 12.61 -7.26
CA ASN A 517 -15.91 13.49 -6.64
C ASN A 517 -15.80 14.87 -7.31
N ASP A 518 -16.02 15.01 -8.62
CA ASP A 518 -15.80 16.28 -9.32
C ASP A 518 -17.08 16.77 -10.02
N LEU A 519 -17.71 17.79 -9.41
CA LEU A 519 -18.90 18.49 -9.93
C LEU A 519 -18.77 18.92 -11.40
N VAL A 520 -17.55 19.21 -11.89
CA VAL A 520 -17.32 19.58 -13.30
C VAL A 520 -17.41 18.37 -14.22
N ARG A 521 -17.02 17.18 -13.75
CA ARG A 521 -17.20 15.91 -14.48
C ARG A 521 -18.63 15.42 -14.39
N GLU A 522 -19.30 15.56 -13.24
CA GLU A 522 -20.72 15.26 -13.04
C GLU A 522 -21.59 16.04 -14.04
N PHE A 523 -21.51 17.38 -13.99
CA PHE A 523 -22.08 18.29 -15.00
C PHE A 523 -21.78 17.86 -16.43
N TRP A 524 -20.52 17.49 -16.72
CA TRP A 524 -20.12 17.13 -18.07
C TRP A 524 -20.76 15.82 -18.54
N VAL A 525 -20.73 14.77 -17.72
CA VAL A 525 -21.28 13.45 -18.07
C VAL A 525 -22.80 13.51 -18.26
N GLU A 526 -23.51 14.31 -17.45
CA GLU A 526 -24.95 14.53 -17.56
C GLU A 526 -25.32 15.31 -18.84
N LEU A 527 -24.64 16.42 -19.13
CA LEU A 527 -25.08 17.34 -20.19
C LEU A 527 -24.46 17.10 -21.57
N ARG A 528 -23.31 16.42 -21.69
CA ARG A 528 -22.57 16.24 -22.96
C ARG A 528 -23.36 15.66 -24.13
N GLU A 529 -24.40 14.88 -23.83
CA GLU A 529 -25.26 14.23 -24.84
C GLU A 529 -26.48 15.06 -25.24
N HIS A 530 -26.80 16.11 -24.46
CA HIS A 530 -28.01 16.90 -24.59
C HIS A 530 -27.84 18.20 -25.41
N PHE A 531 -26.60 18.67 -25.60
CA PHE A 531 -26.31 19.88 -26.36
C PHE A 531 -26.72 19.79 -27.85
N ALA A 532 -27.38 20.83 -28.35
CA ALA A 532 -27.76 20.95 -29.75
C ALA A 532 -26.60 21.43 -30.65
N TRP A 533 -25.81 22.41 -30.19
CA TRP A 533 -24.68 22.96 -30.93
C TRP A 533 -23.54 21.95 -31.16
N ASP A 534 -22.65 22.26 -32.11
CA ASP A 534 -21.38 21.52 -32.37
C ASP A 534 -20.14 22.27 -31.85
N LEU A 535 -20.32 23.49 -31.35
CA LEU A 535 -19.31 24.31 -30.68
C LEU A 535 -19.89 24.83 -29.37
N LEU A 536 -19.25 24.50 -28.24
CA LEU A 536 -19.68 24.92 -26.90
C LEU A 536 -18.63 25.89 -26.32
N PRO A 537 -18.90 27.21 -26.30
CA PRO A 537 -17.95 28.19 -25.77
C PRO A 537 -17.69 28.01 -24.28
N PHE A 538 -16.44 28.18 -23.81
CA PHE A 538 -16.13 28.14 -22.38
C PHE A 538 -16.91 29.17 -21.53
N PRO A 539 -17.25 30.40 -22.03
CA PRO A 539 -18.19 31.26 -21.34
C PRO A 539 -19.56 30.61 -21.13
N PHE A 540 -20.21 30.17 -22.21
CA PHE A 540 -21.50 29.49 -22.17
C PHE A 540 -21.50 28.32 -21.17
N LEU A 541 -20.51 27.42 -21.26
CA LEU A 541 -20.41 26.26 -20.37
C LEU A 541 -20.23 26.64 -18.90
N HIS A 542 -19.52 27.73 -18.59
CA HIS A 542 -19.35 28.19 -17.20
C HIS A 542 -20.65 28.77 -16.62
N HIS A 543 -21.40 29.55 -17.41
CA HIS A 543 -22.71 30.07 -16.96
C HIS A 543 -23.74 28.95 -16.80
N LEU A 544 -23.77 27.97 -17.70
CA LEU A 544 -24.63 26.79 -17.58
C LEU A 544 -24.23 25.91 -16.38
N PHE A 545 -22.92 25.73 -16.14
CA PHE A 545 -22.42 25.02 -14.96
C PHE A 545 -22.86 25.69 -13.66
N GLU A 546 -22.75 27.00 -13.51
CA GLU A 546 -23.17 27.68 -12.27
C GLU A 546 -24.69 27.56 -12.03
N ALA A 547 -25.51 27.59 -13.09
CA ALA A 547 -26.96 27.39 -12.98
C ALA A 547 -27.33 25.93 -12.63
N TRP A 548 -26.76 24.96 -13.33
CA TRP A 548 -26.88 23.53 -13.01
C TRP A 548 -26.43 23.24 -11.57
N ARG A 549 -25.27 23.79 -11.17
CA ARG A 549 -24.68 23.61 -9.84
C ARG A 549 -25.58 24.15 -8.73
N VAL A 550 -26.22 25.31 -8.92
CA VAL A 550 -27.16 25.87 -7.93
C VAL A 550 -28.44 25.03 -7.82
N ARG A 551 -28.88 24.41 -8.92
CA ARG A 551 -30.11 23.63 -9.00
C ARG A 551 -29.96 22.20 -8.47
N GLU A 552 -29.01 21.44 -9.00
CA GLU A 552 -28.82 20.01 -8.69
C GLU A 552 -27.87 19.79 -7.49
N ASN A 553 -26.98 20.76 -7.19
CA ASN A 553 -25.99 20.69 -6.12
C ASN A 553 -26.10 21.89 -5.13
N PRO A 554 -27.29 22.14 -4.53
CA PRO A 554 -27.54 23.31 -3.69
C PRO A 554 -26.60 23.38 -2.48
N GLY A 555 -26.15 24.60 -2.13
CA GLY A 555 -25.20 24.83 -1.04
C GLY A 555 -23.72 24.57 -1.38
N SER A 556 -23.42 24.03 -2.56
CA SER A 556 -22.05 23.97 -3.08
C SER A 556 -21.45 25.37 -3.33
N LYS A 557 -20.11 25.46 -3.41
CA LYS A 557 -19.40 26.74 -3.60
C LYS A 557 -19.24 27.09 -5.09
N PRO A 558 -19.35 28.37 -5.49
CA PRO A 558 -19.13 28.80 -6.87
C PRO A 558 -17.68 28.54 -7.32
N MET A 559 -17.48 28.28 -8.61
CA MET A 559 -16.17 27.98 -9.18
C MET A 559 -15.68 29.11 -10.09
N GLY A 560 -14.41 29.49 -9.92
CA GLY A 560 -13.76 30.43 -10.83
C GLY A 560 -13.69 29.87 -12.26
N LYS A 561 -14.13 30.66 -13.24
CA LYS A 561 -14.21 30.31 -14.68
C LYS A 561 -12.96 29.64 -15.25
N GLN A 562 -11.77 30.06 -14.80
CA GLN A 562 -10.51 29.45 -15.21
C GLN A 562 -10.38 28.02 -14.68
N THR A 563 -10.54 27.82 -13.37
CA THR A 563 -10.55 26.50 -12.70
C THR A 563 -11.60 25.55 -13.30
N PHE A 564 -12.80 26.07 -13.59
CA PHE A 564 -13.84 25.32 -14.31
C PHE A 564 -13.35 24.87 -15.69
N THR A 565 -12.80 25.79 -16.49
CA THR A 565 -12.27 25.49 -17.83
C THR A 565 -11.16 24.43 -17.78
N ASP A 566 -10.24 24.52 -16.82
CA ASP A 566 -9.11 23.59 -16.71
C ASP A 566 -9.55 22.19 -16.28
N ARG A 567 -10.53 22.06 -15.38
CA ARG A 567 -11.14 20.76 -15.01
C ARG A 567 -11.97 20.17 -16.16
N LEU A 568 -12.76 20.99 -16.84
CA LEU A 568 -13.53 20.58 -18.02
C LEU A 568 -12.60 20.03 -19.11
N MET A 569 -11.43 20.65 -19.32
CA MET A 569 -10.41 20.16 -20.25
C MET A 569 -9.75 18.83 -19.82
N GLU A 570 -9.71 18.52 -18.51
CA GLU A 570 -9.30 17.19 -18.02
C GLU A 570 -10.41 16.14 -18.23
N ALA A 571 -11.68 16.50 -17.98
CA ALA A 571 -12.83 15.62 -18.20
C ALA A 571 -13.06 15.29 -19.69
N VAL A 572 -12.93 16.27 -20.60
CA VAL A 572 -13.20 16.11 -22.03
C VAL A 572 -12.06 15.38 -22.77
N ARG A 573 -10.87 15.23 -22.17
CA ARG A 573 -9.67 14.72 -22.85
C ARG A 573 -9.88 13.38 -23.58
N ASN A 574 -10.62 12.47 -22.94
CA ASN A 574 -10.91 11.13 -23.45
C ASN A 574 -12.38 10.98 -23.90
N ASP A 575 -13.14 12.07 -24.03
CA ASP A 575 -14.56 12.03 -24.37
C ASP A 575 -14.80 11.59 -25.82
N GLN A 576 -15.80 10.74 -26.05
CA GLN A 576 -16.09 10.16 -27.37
C GLN A 576 -16.89 11.09 -28.30
N LEU A 577 -17.63 12.05 -27.75
CA LEU A 577 -18.46 12.99 -28.50
C LEU A 577 -17.73 14.31 -28.73
N TRP A 578 -16.91 14.73 -27.77
CA TRP A 578 -16.30 16.07 -27.74
C TRP A 578 -14.77 16.05 -27.70
N PHE A 579 -14.17 17.15 -28.15
CA PHE A 579 -12.74 17.40 -28.03
C PHE A 579 -12.45 18.90 -27.91
N SER A 580 -11.23 19.26 -27.54
CA SER A 580 -10.73 20.63 -27.65
C SER A 580 -9.23 20.61 -27.96
N ASP A 581 -8.83 21.45 -28.92
CA ASP A 581 -7.46 21.57 -29.41
C ASP A 581 -6.59 22.51 -28.53
N GLY A 582 -6.97 22.70 -27.27
CA GLY A 582 -6.32 23.60 -26.33
C GLY A 582 -7.11 24.89 -26.04
N ARG A 583 -6.91 25.40 -24.82
CA ARG A 583 -7.67 26.50 -24.18
C ARG A 583 -7.76 27.79 -25.00
N ASP A 584 -6.77 28.04 -25.88
CA ASP A 584 -6.65 29.29 -26.62
C ASP A 584 -7.02 29.23 -28.11
N ARG A 585 -7.39 28.05 -28.65
CA ARG A 585 -7.81 27.97 -30.07
C ARG A 585 -9.11 28.73 -30.29
N VAL A 586 -9.06 29.68 -31.23
CA VAL A 586 -10.22 30.47 -31.67
C VAL A 586 -10.92 29.74 -32.81
N ILE A 587 -12.24 29.58 -32.68
CA ILE A 587 -13.11 28.80 -33.57
C ILE A 587 -14.26 29.69 -34.04
N ASN A 588 -14.62 29.62 -35.32
CA ASN A 588 -15.76 30.39 -35.88
C ASN A 588 -17.09 29.77 -35.46
N ARG A 589 -18.09 30.60 -35.09
CA ARG A 589 -19.43 30.13 -34.68
C ARG A 589 -20.35 29.76 -35.85
N ALA A 590 -20.05 30.23 -37.06
CA ALA A 590 -20.87 29.99 -38.24
C ALA A 590 -21.05 28.48 -38.46
N GLN A 591 -22.26 28.06 -38.83
CA GLN A 591 -22.63 26.66 -39.07
C GLN A 591 -22.49 25.68 -37.87
N ARG A 592 -21.95 26.11 -36.72
CA ARG A 592 -21.72 25.28 -35.53
C ARG A 592 -22.56 25.66 -34.31
N MET A 593 -23.15 26.85 -34.33
CA MET A 593 -24.03 27.40 -33.30
C MET A 593 -25.26 28.04 -33.96
N LEU A 594 -26.16 27.17 -34.44
CA LEU A 594 -27.44 27.51 -35.06
C LEU A 594 -28.54 27.62 -33.99
N GLY A 595 -29.46 28.58 -34.16
CA GLY A 595 -30.51 28.86 -33.17
C GLY A 595 -29.98 29.21 -31.77
N GLU A 596 -30.86 29.13 -30.78
CA GLU A 596 -30.47 29.10 -29.36
C GLU A 596 -30.25 27.66 -28.88
N GLU A 597 -29.40 27.49 -27.86
CA GLU A 597 -29.14 26.19 -27.24
C GLU A 597 -30.23 25.85 -26.20
N PRO A 598 -31.03 24.77 -26.38
CA PRO A 598 -32.15 24.45 -25.48
C PRO A 598 -31.77 24.34 -24.00
N MET A 599 -30.52 23.96 -23.72
CA MET A 599 -29.99 23.87 -22.35
C MET A 599 -29.96 25.22 -21.61
N LEU A 600 -29.90 26.35 -22.33
CA LEU A 600 -30.04 27.68 -21.72
C LEU A 600 -31.43 27.85 -21.09
N HIS A 601 -32.48 27.53 -21.87
CA HIS A 601 -33.86 27.63 -21.41
C HIS A 601 -34.16 26.64 -20.28
N GLY A 602 -33.72 25.38 -20.42
CA GLY A 602 -33.94 24.31 -19.44
C GLY A 602 -33.34 24.57 -18.05
N TYR A 603 -32.32 25.44 -17.95
CA TYR A 603 -31.68 25.86 -16.70
C TYR A 603 -31.87 27.35 -16.37
N GLY A 604 -32.75 28.05 -17.10
CA GLY A 604 -33.09 29.46 -16.84
C GLY A 604 -31.93 30.45 -17.05
N VAL A 605 -30.93 30.10 -17.86
CA VAL A 605 -29.76 30.95 -18.14
C VAL A 605 -30.11 31.98 -19.21
N PRO A 606 -30.08 33.30 -18.92
CA PRO A 606 -30.37 34.33 -19.92
C PRO A 606 -29.37 34.24 -21.08
N SER A 607 -29.84 34.29 -22.33
CA SER A 607 -28.95 34.05 -23.48
C SER A 607 -27.93 35.19 -23.68
N ASP A 608 -28.19 36.37 -23.13
CA ASP A 608 -27.32 37.55 -23.06
C ASP A 608 -26.39 37.60 -21.83
N SER A 609 -26.51 36.67 -20.88
CA SER A 609 -25.66 36.61 -19.66
C SER A 609 -24.16 36.39 -19.96
N TRP A 610 -23.84 36.02 -21.20
CA TRP A 610 -22.51 35.93 -21.77
C TRP A 610 -22.53 36.49 -23.20
N ASN A 611 -21.36 36.75 -23.79
CA ASN A 611 -21.24 37.37 -25.11
C ASN A 611 -21.63 36.41 -26.26
N ASN A 612 -22.92 36.10 -26.40
CA ASN A 612 -23.47 35.20 -27.43
C ASN A 612 -23.43 35.78 -28.87
N LYS A 613 -23.16 37.09 -29.01
CA LYS A 613 -23.11 37.81 -30.30
C LYS A 613 -21.72 37.80 -30.96
N ALA A 614 -20.69 37.26 -30.31
CA ALA A 614 -19.35 37.20 -30.88
C ALA A 614 -19.28 36.28 -32.13
N LYS A 615 -18.44 36.64 -33.11
CA LYS A 615 -18.23 35.85 -34.33
C LYS A 615 -17.37 34.60 -34.12
N THR A 616 -16.62 34.54 -33.02
CA THR A 616 -15.65 33.49 -32.73
C THR A 616 -15.54 33.20 -31.23
N TYR A 617 -15.25 31.95 -30.87
CA TYR A 617 -15.15 31.49 -29.48
C TYR A 617 -13.93 30.59 -29.23
N LYS A 618 -13.58 30.45 -27.95
CA LYS A 618 -12.72 29.39 -27.41
C LYS A 618 -13.65 28.39 -26.69
N GLY A 619 -13.49 27.09 -26.90
CA GLY A 619 -14.44 26.10 -26.39
C GLY A 619 -14.17 24.65 -26.79
N LEU A 620 -15.21 23.83 -26.67
CA LEU A 620 -15.24 22.43 -27.10
C LEU A 620 -15.87 22.29 -28.49
N GLN A 621 -15.44 21.31 -29.27
CA GLN A 621 -16.00 20.96 -30.59
C GLN A 621 -16.53 19.53 -30.56
N ARG A 622 -17.65 19.26 -31.23
CA ARG A 622 -18.13 17.88 -31.43
C ARG A 622 -17.22 17.17 -32.44
N ARG A 623 -16.77 15.95 -32.15
CA ARG A 623 -15.88 15.15 -33.01
C ARG A 623 -16.53 14.84 -34.36
N THR A 624 -17.83 14.57 -34.34
CA THR A 624 -18.70 14.42 -35.50
C THR A 624 -19.66 15.59 -35.57
N SER A 625 -19.23 16.70 -36.19
CA SER A 625 -20.09 17.86 -36.44
C SER A 625 -21.31 17.45 -37.28
N LEU A 626 -22.48 17.94 -36.91
CA LEU A 626 -23.65 17.89 -37.78
C LEU A 626 -23.49 18.91 -38.93
N PRO A 627 -24.22 18.74 -40.05
CA PRO A 627 -24.19 19.71 -41.13
C PRO A 627 -24.77 21.06 -40.73
N GLY A 628 -24.26 22.13 -41.34
CA GLY A 628 -24.51 23.51 -40.91
C GLY A 628 -25.64 24.24 -41.64
N SER A 629 -26.30 23.61 -42.60
CA SER A 629 -27.43 24.19 -43.33
C SER A 629 -28.70 23.35 -43.16
N LEU A 630 -29.86 24.02 -43.26
CA LEU A 630 -31.18 23.38 -43.19
C LEU A 630 -31.34 22.27 -44.25
N GLN A 631 -30.77 22.47 -45.45
CA GLN A 631 -30.80 21.48 -46.53
C GLN A 631 -30.00 20.23 -46.15
N GLU A 632 -28.72 20.38 -45.77
CA GLU A 632 -27.88 19.23 -45.42
C GLU A 632 -28.38 18.49 -44.17
N LEU A 633 -28.99 19.21 -43.22
CA LEU A 633 -29.67 18.62 -42.05
C LEU A 633 -30.93 17.86 -42.46
N THR A 634 -31.71 18.36 -43.43
CA THR A 634 -32.87 17.64 -43.99
C THR A 634 -32.42 16.38 -44.73
N ASP A 635 -31.38 16.48 -45.56
CA ASP A 635 -30.80 15.36 -46.29
C ASP A 635 -30.18 14.32 -45.33
N LEU A 636 -29.55 14.77 -44.24
CA LEU A 636 -29.04 13.90 -43.19
C LEU A 636 -30.19 13.23 -42.42
N GLN A 637 -31.24 13.97 -42.10
CA GLN A 637 -32.43 13.44 -41.44
C GLN A 637 -33.13 12.37 -42.30
N ALA A 638 -33.20 12.58 -43.62
CA ALA A 638 -33.73 11.61 -44.58
C ALA A 638 -32.85 10.33 -44.64
N ARG A 639 -31.53 10.49 -44.69
CA ARG A 639 -30.58 9.35 -44.67
C ARG A 639 -30.61 8.58 -43.34
N ASP A 640 -30.80 9.28 -42.22
CA ASP A 640 -30.95 8.70 -40.89
C ASP A 640 -32.28 7.93 -40.76
N ASN A 641 -33.40 8.50 -41.24
CA ASN A 641 -34.68 7.78 -41.33
C ASN A 641 -34.56 6.52 -42.19
N ALA A 642 -33.92 6.60 -43.36
CA ALA A 642 -33.72 5.45 -44.25
C ALA A 642 -32.80 4.37 -43.66
N ASP A 643 -31.90 4.72 -42.73
CA ASP A 643 -31.13 3.73 -41.96
C ASP A 643 -32.01 3.02 -40.93
N TRP A 644 -32.87 3.74 -40.20
CA TRP A 644 -33.83 3.12 -39.31
C TRP A 644 -34.91 2.28 -40.04
N GLU A 645 -35.32 2.68 -41.25
CA GLU A 645 -36.21 1.88 -42.11
C GLU A 645 -35.54 0.57 -42.59
N ARG A 646 -34.23 0.58 -42.89
CA ARG A 646 -33.47 -0.67 -43.13
C ARG A 646 -33.39 -1.54 -41.88
N ARG A 647 -32.95 -0.98 -40.75
CA ARG A 647 -32.83 -1.69 -39.46
C ARG A 647 -34.15 -2.33 -39.04
N ALA A 648 -35.29 -1.68 -39.29
CA ALA A 648 -36.61 -2.25 -39.03
C ALA A 648 -36.80 -3.63 -39.69
N VAL A 649 -36.31 -3.79 -40.93
CA VAL A 649 -36.40 -5.05 -41.69
C VAL A 649 -35.24 -6.00 -41.37
N GLU A 650 -34.01 -5.48 -41.38
CA GLU A 650 -32.75 -6.25 -41.29
C GLU A 650 -32.44 -6.70 -39.85
N ASP A 651 -32.22 -5.76 -38.93
CA ASP A 651 -31.97 -6.04 -37.50
C ASP A 651 -33.25 -6.52 -36.80
N ASP A 652 -34.38 -5.90 -37.15
CA ASP A 652 -35.61 -6.03 -36.37
C ASP A 652 -36.62 -7.07 -36.86
N GLY A 653 -36.57 -7.44 -38.14
CA GLY A 653 -37.41 -8.49 -38.73
C GLY A 653 -38.86 -8.09 -38.98
N VAL A 654 -39.16 -6.80 -39.10
CA VAL A 654 -40.51 -6.28 -39.42
C VAL A 654 -40.89 -6.71 -40.84
N VAL A 655 -41.94 -7.52 -40.94
CA VAL A 655 -42.42 -8.11 -42.21
C VAL A 655 -43.58 -7.37 -42.86
N ASP A 656 -44.22 -6.42 -42.17
CA ASP A 656 -45.26 -5.54 -42.73
C ASP A 656 -44.64 -4.25 -43.30
N PRO A 657 -44.65 -4.03 -44.63
CA PRO A 657 -44.10 -2.83 -45.25
C PRO A 657 -44.80 -1.53 -44.82
N ALA A 658 -46.06 -1.58 -44.40
CA ALA A 658 -46.77 -0.40 -43.89
C ALA A 658 -46.21 0.02 -42.51
N HIS A 659 -45.90 -0.96 -41.66
CA HIS A 659 -45.41 -0.72 -40.31
C HIS A 659 -43.91 -0.36 -40.22
N VAL A 660 -43.09 -0.70 -41.22
CA VAL A 660 -41.63 -0.39 -41.24
C VAL A 660 -41.32 1.05 -40.84
N ARG A 661 -42.10 2.03 -41.33
CA ARG A 661 -41.88 3.46 -41.04
C ARG A 661 -42.21 3.85 -39.61
N ASP A 662 -43.32 3.36 -39.06
CA ASP A 662 -43.69 3.67 -37.68
C ASP A 662 -42.79 2.94 -36.69
N HIS A 663 -42.40 1.69 -36.97
CA HIS A 663 -41.38 0.98 -36.19
C HIS A 663 -40.05 1.73 -36.19
N ALA A 664 -39.55 2.13 -37.37
CA ALA A 664 -38.35 2.93 -37.52
C ALA A 664 -38.44 4.23 -36.70
N ARG A 665 -39.55 4.97 -36.80
CA ARG A 665 -39.81 6.19 -36.02
C ARG A 665 -39.81 5.95 -34.51
N ILE A 666 -40.51 4.90 -34.03
CA ILE A 666 -40.62 4.55 -32.61
C ILE A 666 -39.24 4.18 -32.05
N ARG A 667 -38.50 3.31 -32.74
CA ARG A 667 -37.15 2.87 -32.33
C ARG A 667 -36.14 4.01 -32.38
N ARG A 668 -36.19 4.86 -33.41
CA ARG A 668 -35.38 6.09 -33.55
C ARG A 668 -35.57 7.06 -32.37
N MET A 669 -36.76 7.14 -31.79
CA MET A 669 -37.02 7.97 -30.60
C MET A 669 -36.49 7.34 -29.30
N GLY A 670 -36.06 6.08 -29.31
CA GLY A 670 -35.63 5.31 -28.13
C GLY A 670 -36.74 4.46 -27.50
N SER A 671 -37.89 4.31 -28.16
CA SER A 671 -39.03 3.57 -27.64
C SER A 671 -39.06 2.12 -28.13
N GLY A 672 -39.64 1.22 -27.33
CA GLY A 672 -40.01 -0.13 -27.80
C GLY A 672 -41.25 -0.07 -28.69
N CYS A 673 -41.25 -0.84 -29.79
CA CYS A 673 -42.45 -1.02 -30.62
C CYS A 673 -43.22 -2.26 -30.17
N THR A 674 -44.54 -2.23 -30.28
CA THR A 674 -45.46 -3.31 -29.85
C THR A 674 -45.75 -4.34 -30.94
N CYS A 675 -45.14 -4.22 -32.13
CA CYS A 675 -45.30 -5.20 -33.20
C CYS A 675 -44.77 -6.60 -32.80
N PRO A 676 -45.43 -7.69 -33.20
CA PRO A 676 -44.93 -9.04 -32.95
C PRO A 676 -43.72 -9.35 -33.85
N PRO A 677 -42.52 -9.62 -33.29
CA PRO A 677 -41.39 -10.10 -34.08
C PRO A 677 -41.55 -11.60 -34.38
N ARG A 678 -40.66 -12.12 -35.22
CA ARG A 678 -40.42 -13.57 -35.34
C ARG A 678 -40.02 -14.13 -33.97
N GLY A 679 -40.95 -14.78 -33.27
CA GLY A 679 -40.77 -15.30 -31.91
C GLY A 679 -41.79 -14.83 -30.86
N GLY A 680 -42.65 -13.85 -31.17
CA GLY A 680 -43.84 -13.53 -30.37
C GLY A 680 -43.63 -12.75 -29.05
N ALA A 681 -42.41 -12.57 -28.57
CA ALA A 681 -42.11 -11.70 -27.43
C ALA A 681 -41.96 -10.23 -27.88
N THR A 682 -42.44 -9.26 -27.09
CA THR A 682 -42.16 -7.83 -27.36
C THR A 682 -40.66 -7.55 -27.24
N LYS A 683 -40.09 -6.86 -28.24
CA LYS A 683 -38.66 -6.51 -28.19
C LYS A 683 -38.40 -5.49 -27.08
N PRO A 684 -37.31 -5.65 -26.29
CA PRO A 684 -36.99 -4.72 -25.22
C PRO A 684 -36.77 -3.30 -25.77
N GLN A 685 -37.03 -2.30 -24.92
CA GLN A 685 -36.71 -0.92 -25.25
C GLN A 685 -35.23 -0.84 -25.63
N PRO A 686 -34.87 -0.15 -26.74
CA PRO A 686 -33.48 0.08 -27.04
C PRO A 686 -32.92 1.05 -25.99
N ALA A 687 -32.18 0.53 -25.01
CA ALA A 687 -31.33 1.34 -24.14
C ALA A 687 -30.52 2.32 -25.00
N LEU A 688 -30.30 3.54 -24.54
CA LEU A 688 -29.88 4.69 -25.36
C LEU A 688 -28.56 4.44 -26.14
N THR A 689 -28.66 3.83 -27.31
CA THR A 689 -27.52 3.50 -28.16
C THR A 689 -26.97 4.75 -28.83
N ALA A 690 -25.72 4.70 -29.30
CA ALA A 690 -25.13 5.78 -30.08
C ALA A 690 -25.99 6.16 -31.31
N ALA A 691 -26.71 5.20 -31.91
CA ALA A 691 -27.66 5.46 -32.99
C ALA A 691 -28.86 6.28 -32.53
N VAL A 692 -29.55 5.89 -31.44
CA VAL A 692 -30.69 6.65 -30.89
C VAL A 692 -30.27 8.07 -30.49
N LYS A 693 -29.11 8.21 -29.83
CA LYS A 693 -28.55 9.51 -29.44
C LYS A 693 -28.26 10.40 -30.66
N ARG A 694 -27.62 9.85 -31.70
CA ARG A 694 -27.37 10.53 -32.98
C ARG A 694 -28.67 11.01 -33.63
N SER A 695 -29.69 10.16 -33.70
CA SER A 695 -30.97 10.48 -34.34
C SER A 695 -31.84 11.48 -33.58
N ARG A 696 -31.66 11.58 -32.25
CA ARG A 696 -32.20 12.69 -31.44
C ARG A 696 -31.44 13.99 -31.73
N ALA A 697 -30.10 13.96 -31.77
CA ALA A 697 -29.28 15.13 -32.07
C ALA A 697 -29.55 15.72 -33.46
N ILE A 698 -29.68 14.86 -34.50
CA ILE A 698 -30.08 15.29 -35.85
C ILE A 698 -31.46 15.97 -35.84
N GLY A 699 -32.44 15.39 -35.14
CA GLY A 699 -33.79 15.97 -35.03
C GLY A 699 -33.79 17.33 -34.33
N LEU A 700 -33.02 17.46 -33.24
CA LEU A 700 -32.91 18.71 -32.48
C LEU A 700 -32.20 19.81 -33.28
N ALA A 701 -31.11 19.47 -33.97
CA ALA A 701 -30.41 20.39 -34.85
C ALA A 701 -31.29 20.85 -36.03
N LEU A 702 -32.09 19.94 -36.61
CA LEU A 702 -33.04 20.28 -37.67
C LEU A 702 -34.12 21.25 -37.18
N VAL A 703 -34.74 20.99 -36.01
CA VAL A 703 -35.73 21.90 -35.40
C VAL A 703 -35.14 23.28 -35.13
N ASN A 704 -33.92 23.35 -34.59
CA ASN A 704 -33.25 24.62 -34.32
C ASN A 704 -32.88 25.38 -35.60
N ALA A 705 -32.47 24.68 -36.66
CA ALA A 705 -32.22 25.27 -37.97
C ALA A 705 -33.51 25.77 -38.65
N GLN A 706 -34.63 25.06 -38.48
CA GLN A 706 -35.95 25.49 -38.94
C GLN A 706 -36.38 26.78 -38.24
N ALA A 707 -36.24 26.85 -36.91
CA ALA A 707 -36.60 28.02 -36.11
C ALA A 707 -35.73 29.26 -36.44
N ASP A 708 -34.43 29.08 -36.71
CA ASP A 708 -33.53 30.13 -37.19
C ASP A 708 -33.93 30.62 -38.60
N ALA A 709 -34.31 29.72 -39.51
CA ALA A 709 -34.83 30.10 -40.83
C ALA A 709 -36.14 30.93 -40.72
N ASP A 710 -37.10 30.48 -39.90
CA ASP A 710 -38.35 31.20 -39.64
C ASP A 710 -38.12 32.57 -38.97
N ALA A 711 -37.17 32.65 -38.03
CA ALA A 711 -36.80 33.89 -37.38
C ALA A 711 -36.17 34.90 -38.36
N ARG A 712 -35.29 34.43 -39.26
CA ARG A 712 -34.71 35.26 -40.33
C ARG A 712 -35.76 35.71 -41.34
N ALA A 713 -36.70 34.84 -41.72
CA ALA A 713 -37.79 35.19 -42.62
C ALA A 713 -38.69 36.29 -42.01
N LYS A 714 -39.03 36.17 -40.72
CA LYS A 714 -39.77 37.21 -39.97
C LYS A 714 -38.98 38.51 -39.85
N ALA A 715 -37.67 38.43 -39.60
CA ALA A 715 -36.80 39.60 -39.52
C ALA A 715 -36.67 40.34 -40.88
N ALA A 716 -36.57 39.61 -41.99
CA ALA A 716 -36.58 40.19 -43.33
C ALA A 716 -37.93 40.86 -43.65
N ALA A 717 -39.05 40.17 -43.39
CA ALA A 717 -40.38 40.73 -43.59
C ALA A 717 -40.69 41.96 -42.70
N LEU A 718 -39.98 42.13 -41.58
CA LEU A 718 -40.05 43.34 -40.74
C LEU A 718 -39.18 44.50 -41.25
N VAL A 719 -38.20 44.24 -42.13
CA VAL A 719 -37.34 45.25 -42.76
C VAL A 719 -37.91 45.70 -44.11
N ASP A 720 -38.55 44.80 -44.87
CA ASP A 720 -39.29 45.15 -46.10
C ASP A 720 -40.61 45.90 -45.82
N ALA A 721 -41.00 46.04 -44.55
CA ALA A 721 -42.24 46.68 -44.10
C ALA A 721 -42.02 48.03 -43.38
N SER A 722 -40.79 48.58 -43.42
CA SER A 722 -40.37 49.80 -42.71
C SER A 722 -39.60 50.79 -43.58
#